data_AF-A0AAN5X5U8-F1
#
_entry.id   AF-A0AAN5X5U8-F1
#
_cell.length_a   1.000
_cell.length_b   1.000
_cell.length_c   1.000
_cell.angle_alpha   90.00
_cell.angle_beta   90.00
_cell.angle_gamma   90.00
#
_symmetry.space_group_name_H-M   'P 1'
#
loop_
_entity.id
_entity.type
_entity.pdbx_description
1 polymer ?
#
loop_
_entity_poly.entity_id
_entity_poly.type
_entity_poly.pdbx_seq_one_letter_code
_entity_poly.pdbx_strand_id
1 'polypeptide(L)'
;MDISDFYQTFFDEADELLADMEQHLLDLVPEAPDAEQLNAIFRAAHSIKGGAGTFGFTILQETTHLMENLLDEARRGEMQLNTDIINLFLETKDIMQEQLDAYKSSSEPDAASFEYICQALRQLALEAKGEAPAAAAKLSVVETETAAPAASAPTDGGKLRIKLGKLKGNEIELLQEELGNLGALSQIEKGADHLIATLETSASADDITAVLCFVIEGDQIEFLPLPAADEAPAVAAAPVVEAAPAPVVAAPVAKAPAASAPRAEQNKPAREKENTSIRVAVEKVDQLINLVGELVITQSMLQQRSNELDPVTHGDLITSMSQLQRNARDLQESVMSIRMMPMEYVFSRFPRLVRDLASKLGKQVELTLQGSSTELDKSLIERIIDPLTHLVRNSLDHGIESPEKRAAAGKSPVGNLILSAEHQGGNICIEVTDDGAGLNRERILAKAMSQGMAVSESMTDDEVGMLIFAPGFSTAEQVTDVSGRGVGMDVVKRNIQEMGGHVEIASRQGQGTTIRILLPLTLAILDGMSVKVNEEVFILPLNAVMESLQPREEDLHPLAGGERVLEVRGEYLPLVELWKVFDVQGAKTEATQGIVVILQSAGRRYALLVDQLIGQHQVVVKNLESNYRKVPGISAATILGDGSVALIVDVSALQSLNREQRLAPTAA
;
A
#
# COMPACT_ATOMS: atom_id res chain seq x y z
N MET A 1 -12.20 -22.15 16.57
CA MET A 1 -11.80 -21.13 15.58
C MET A 1 -12.83 -21.17 14.48
N ASP A 2 -13.05 -20.06 13.79
CA ASP A 2 -13.95 -20.04 12.63
C ASP A 2 -13.16 -20.40 11.37
N ILE A 3 -13.81 -20.94 10.34
CA ILE A 3 -13.15 -21.33 9.10
C ILE A 3 -12.66 -20.08 8.35
N SER A 4 -13.32 -18.92 8.56
CA SER A 4 -12.84 -17.61 8.07
C SER A 4 -11.42 -17.25 8.53
N ASP A 5 -11.04 -17.65 9.74
CA ASP A 5 -9.72 -17.32 10.31
C ASP A 5 -8.59 -17.99 9.49
N PHE A 6 -8.86 -19.20 8.97
CA PHE A 6 -7.92 -19.96 8.14
C PHE A 6 -7.86 -19.44 6.71
N TYR A 7 -9.00 -19.05 6.11
CA TYR A 7 -9.02 -18.41 4.79
C TYR A 7 -8.18 -17.11 4.78
N GLN A 8 -8.36 -16.23 5.77
CA GLN A 8 -7.55 -15.00 5.85
C GLN A 8 -6.05 -15.31 6.00
N THR A 9 -5.70 -16.29 6.84
CA THR A 9 -4.30 -16.70 7.03
C THR A 9 -3.66 -17.19 5.74
N PHE A 10 -4.38 -18.02 4.96
CA PHE A 10 -3.92 -18.47 3.64
C PHE A 10 -3.82 -17.33 2.62
N PHE A 11 -4.78 -16.40 2.60
CA PHE A 11 -4.74 -15.26 1.68
C PHE A 11 -3.56 -14.32 1.98
N ASP A 12 -3.25 -14.07 3.26
CA ASP A 12 -2.09 -13.29 3.68
C ASP A 12 -0.77 -14.01 3.32
N GLU A 13 -0.66 -15.33 3.55
CA GLU A 13 0.52 -16.13 3.19
C GLU A 13 0.71 -16.20 1.67
N ALA A 14 -0.35 -16.39 0.90
CA ALA A 14 -0.28 -16.46 -0.55
C ALA A 14 0.14 -15.13 -1.18
N ASP A 15 -0.25 -13.98 -0.63
CA ASP A 15 0.25 -12.66 -1.05
C ASP A 15 1.77 -12.52 -0.81
N GLU A 16 2.26 -12.95 0.37
CA GLU A 16 3.70 -12.92 0.68
C GLU A 16 4.49 -13.85 -0.26
N LEU A 17 4.00 -15.08 -0.50
CA LEU A 17 4.64 -16.04 -1.40
C LEU A 17 4.60 -15.63 -2.87
N LEU A 18 3.54 -14.95 -3.33
CA LEU A 18 3.46 -14.40 -4.69
C LEU A 18 4.44 -13.23 -4.88
N ALA A 19 4.65 -12.40 -3.85
CA ALA A 19 5.62 -11.30 -3.87
C ALA A 19 7.08 -11.81 -3.87
N ASP A 20 7.42 -12.77 -3.01
CA ASP A 20 8.73 -13.43 -2.99
C ASP A 20 9.03 -14.13 -4.33
N MET A 21 8.02 -14.78 -4.92
CA MET A 21 8.13 -15.41 -6.24
C MET A 21 8.42 -14.39 -7.35
N GLU A 22 7.75 -13.23 -7.35
CA GLU A 22 8.01 -12.15 -8.31
C GLU A 22 9.43 -11.61 -8.18
N GLN A 23 9.87 -11.32 -6.95
CA GLN A 23 11.23 -10.80 -6.71
C GLN A 23 12.29 -11.80 -7.19
N HIS A 24 12.16 -13.08 -6.84
CA HIS A 24 13.09 -14.11 -7.30
C HIS A 24 13.06 -14.33 -8.82
N LEU A 25 11.90 -14.20 -9.49
CA LEU A 25 11.80 -14.26 -10.95
C LEU A 25 12.45 -13.06 -11.65
N LEU A 26 12.37 -11.85 -11.05
CA LEU A 26 12.99 -10.64 -11.59
C LEU A 26 14.53 -10.63 -11.44
N ASP A 27 15.04 -11.19 -10.35
CA ASP A 27 16.49 -11.31 -10.08
C ASP A 27 17.16 -12.50 -10.81
N LEU A 28 16.38 -13.40 -11.41
CA LEU A 28 16.89 -14.62 -12.05
C LEU A 28 17.56 -14.34 -13.40
N VAL A 29 18.80 -14.79 -13.57
CA VAL A 29 19.55 -14.69 -14.85
C VAL A 29 19.28 -15.93 -15.70
N PRO A 30 18.53 -15.87 -16.82
CA PRO A 30 18.11 -17.07 -17.56
C PRO A 30 19.27 -17.88 -18.17
N GLU A 31 20.37 -17.24 -18.56
CA GLU A 31 21.55 -17.94 -19.12
C GLU A 31 22.36 -18.74 -18.08
N ALA A 32 22.19 -18.42 -16.80
CA ALA A 32 22.90 -19.03 -15.67
C ALA A 32 22.05 -18.91 -14.38
N PRO A 33 20.89 -19.60 -14.32
CA PRO A 33 19.95 -19.43 -13.23
C PRO A 33 20.54 -19.98 -11.93
N ASP A 34 20.40 -19.22 -10.83
CA ASP A 34 20.83 -19.71 -9.53
C ASP A 34 19.90 -20.82 -9.03
N ALA A 35 20.51 -21.86 -8.46
CA ALA A 35 19.80 -22.99 -7.92
C ALA A 35 19.08 -22.66 -6.61
N GLU A 36 19.57 -21.73 -5.79
CA GLU A 36 18.88 -21.34 -4.55
C GLU A 36 17.63 -20.50 -4.86
N GLN A 37 17.72 -19.52 -5.78
CA GLN A 37 16.59 -18.78 -6.34
C GLN A 37 15.53 -19.72 -6.95
N LEU A 38 15.91 -20.65 -7.84
CA LEU A 38 14.95 -21.61 -8.42
C LEU A 38 14.28 -22.51 -7.38
N ASN A 39 15.01 -22.90 -6.33
CA ASN A 39 14.43 -23.64 -5.21
C ASN A 39 13.52 -22.78 -4.31
N ALA A 40 13.69 -21.45 -4.28
CA ALA A 40 12.75 -20.55 -3.60
C ALA A 40 11.45 -20.38 -4.39
N ILE A 41 11.55 -20.06 -5.69
CA ILE A 41 10.39 -19.92 -6.61
C ILE A 41 9.53 -21.19 -6.59
N PHE A 42 10.15 -22.37 -6.67
CA PHE A 42 9.43 -23.65 -6.58
C PHE A 42 8.75 -23.88 -5.24
N ARG A 43 9.37 -23.52 -4.10
CA ARG A 43 8.77 -23.66 -2.77
C ARG A 43 7.54 -22.77 -2.61
N ALA A 44 7.58 -21.54 -3.11
CA ALA A 44 6.44 -20.64 -3.10
C ALA A 44 5.25 -21.22 -3.90
N ALA A 45 5.49 -21.68 -5.13
CA ALA A 45 4.47 -22.33 -5.95
C ALA A 45 3.90 -23.59 -5.27
N HIS A 46 4.76 -24.45 -4.73
CA HIS A 46 4.33 -25.69 -4.08
C HIS A 46 3.44 -25.44 -2.85
N SER A 47 3.76 -24.42 -2.03
CA SER A 47 2.93 -24.05 -0.87
C SER A 47 1.59 -23.44 -1.31
N ILE A 48 1.58 -22.51 -2.28
CA ILE A 48 0.34 -21.92 -2.83
C ILE A 48 -0.58 -23.02 -3.39
N LYS A 49 -0.06 -24.00 -4.13
CA LYS A 49 -0.83 -25.16 -4.61
C LYS A 49 -1.40 -25.99 -3.45
N GLY A 50 -0.62 -26.24 -2.40
CA GLY A 50 -1.04 -26.99 -1.22
C GLY A 50 -2.18 -26.31 -0.46
N GLY A 51 -2.05 -25.01 -0.19
CA GLY A 51 -3.12 -24.20 0.41
C GLY A 51 -4.36 -24.14 -0.49
N ALA A 52 -4.19 -23.82 -1.78
CA ALA A 52 -5.30 -23.74 -2.73
C ALA A 52 -6.09 -25.07 -2.82
N GLY A 53 -5.41 -26.21 -2.82
CA GLY A 53 -6.05 -27.52 -2.76
C GLY A 53 -6.77 -27.80 -1.44
N THR A 54 -6.19 -27.37 -0.31
CA THR A 54 -6.80 -27.51 1.03
C THR A 54 -8.10 -26.71 1.16
N PHE A 55 -8.16 -25.52 0.57
CA PHE A 55 -9.34 -24.63 0.61
C PHE A 55 -10.31 -24.80 -0.58
N GLY A 56 -10.01 -25.69 -1.53
CA GLY A 56 -10.87 -25.98 -2.68
C GLY A 56 -10.81 -24.95 -3.83
N PHE A 57 -9.78 -24.10 -3.86
CA PHE A 57 -9.53 -23.09 -4.89
C PHE A 57 -8.94 -23.71 -6.17
N THR A 58 -9.75 -24.55 -6.84
CA THR A 58 -9.36 -25.38 -7.99
C THR A 58 -8.66 -24.64 -9.13
N ILE A 59 -9.10 -23.43 -9.47
CA ILE A 59 -8.50 -22.62 -10.56
C ILE A 59 -7.08 -22.19 -10.22
N LEU A 60 -6.87 -21.72 -8.97
CA LEU A 60 -5.55 -21.34 -8.47
C LEU A 60 -4.66 -22.58 -8.30
N GLN A 61 -5.21 -23.69 -7.81
CA GLN A 61 -4.51 -24.96 -7.68
C GLN A 61 -4.01 -25.48 -9.03
N GLU A 62 -4.84 -25.47 -10.08
CA GLU A 62 -4.43 -25.93 -11.42
C GLU A 62 -3.41 -24.99 -12.07
N THR A 63 -3.62 -23.68 -11.99
CA THR A 63 -2.66 -22.68 -12.53
C THR A 63 -1.28 -22.85 -11.89
N THR A 64 -1.24 -22.93 -10.56
CA THR A 64 0.00 -23.12 -9.79
C THR A 64 0.65 -24.46 -10.09
N HIS A 65 -0.13 -25.54 -10.24
CA HIS A 65 0.39 -26.87 -10.57
C HIS A 65 1.04 -26.92 -11.95
N LEU A 66 0.49 -26.24 -12.97
CA LEU A 66 1.13 -26.16 -14.29
C LEU A 66 2.48 -25.42 -14.23
N MET A 67 2.54 -24.33 -13.46
CA MET A 67 3.78 -23.57 -13.23
C MET A 67 4.82 -24.40 -12.46
N GLU A 68 4.43 -25.10 -11.41
CA GLU A 68 5.31 -25.95 -10.59
C GLU A 68 5.98 -27.06 -11.40
N ASN A 69 5.26 -27.71 -12.33
CA ASN A 69 5.85 -28.75 -13.19
C ASN A 69 6.93 -28.18 -14.11
N LEU A 70 6.71 -27.01 -14.71
CA LEU A 70 7.70 -26.32 -15.55
C LEU A 70 8.92 -25.86 -14.75
N LEU A 71 8.71 -25.41 -13.50
CA LEU A 71 9.79 -25.07 -12.57
C LEU A 71 10.60 -26.30 -12.16
N ASP A 72 9.99 -27.48 -12.04
CA ASP A 72 10.73 -28.72 -11.75
C ASP A 72 11.54 -29.21 -12.95
N GLU A 73 10.99 -29.13 -14.17
CA GLU A 73 11.71 -29.41 -15.42
C GLU A 73 12.92 -28.46 -15.58
N ALA A 74 12.78 -27.18 -15.20
CA ALA A 74 13.91 -26.24 -15.14
C ALA A 74 14.94 -26.61 -14.06
N ARG A 75 14.50 -26.96 -12.84
CA ARG A 75 15.39 -27.36 -11.71
C ARG A 75 16.19 -28.64 -12.00
N ARG A 76 15.64 -29.56 -12.80
CA ARG A 76 16.32 -30.77 -13.27
C ARG A 76 17.30 -30.51 -14.43
N GLY A 77 17.25 -29.32 -15.04
CA GLY A 77 17.99 -29.01 -16.27
C GLY A 77 17.40 -29.65 -17.52
N GLU A 78 16.14 -30.10 -17.46
CA GLU A 78 15.39 -30.68 -18.59
C GLU A 78 14.81 -29.58 -19.49
N MET A 79 14.46 -28.41 -18.92
CA MET A 79 14.12 -27.19 -19.65
C MET A 79 15.18 -26.10 -19.46
N GLN A 80 15.65 -25.48 -20.55
CA GLN A 80 16.48 -24.26 -20.48
C GLN A 80 15.60 -23.01 -20.35
N LEU A 81 15.95 -22.14 -19.42
CA LEU A 81 15.26 -20.86 -19.23
C LEU A 81 15.73 -19.82 -20.23
N ASN A 82 14.80 -18.95 -20.64
CA ASN A 82 15.05 -17.79 -21.48
C ASN A 82 14.17 -16.62 -20.99
N THR A 83 14.33 -15.44 -21.59
CA THR A 83 13.57 -14.24 -21.17
C THR A 83 12.06 -14.40 -21.38
N ASP A 84 11.63 -15.07 -22.45
CA ASP A 84 10.21 -15.26 -22.75
C ASP A 84 9.53 -16.20 -21.75
N ILE A 85 10.25 -17.23 -21.27
CA ILE A 85 9.80 -18.14 -20.20
C ILE A 85 9.67 -17.40 -18.86
N ILE A 86 10.64 -16.55 -18.51
CA ILE A 86 10.57 -15.74 -17.28
C ILE A 86 9.41 -14.74 -17.37
N ASN A 87 9.19 -14.12 -18.53
CA ASN A 87 8.04 -13.24 -18.75
C ASN A 87 6.71 -14.00 -18.58
N LEU A 88 6.59 -15.24 -19.12
CA LEU A 88 5.40 -16.07 -18.94
C LEU A 88 5.19 -16.50 -17.48
N PHE A 89 6.25 -16.78 -16.72
CA PHE A 89 6.15 -17.04 -15.29
C PHE A 89 5.69 -15.81 -14.49
N LEU A 90 6.14 -14.61 -14.86
CA LEU A 90 5.65 -13.35 -14.27
C LEU A 90 4.18 -13.08 -14.63
N GLU A 91 3.78 -13.30 -15.88
CA GLU A 91 2.39 -13.23 -16.34
C GLU A 91 1.49 -14.27 -15.63
N THR A 92 2.03 -15.47 -15.37
CA THR A 92 1.35 -16.50 -14.58
C THR A 92 1.16 -16.06 -13.13
N LYS A 93 2.20 -15.50 -12.50
CA LYS A 93 2.14 -14.96 -11.15
C LYS A 93 1.10 -13.84 -11.03
N ASP A 94 0.98 -12.98 -12.05
CA ASP A 94 -0.02 -11.90 -12.06
C ASP A 94 -1.45 -12.46 -12.16
N ILE A 95 -1.69 -13.45 -13.02
CA ILE A 95 -3.00 -14.10 -13.13
C ILE A 95 -3.32 -14.92 -11.86
N MET A 96 -2.33 -15.51 -11.20
CA MET A 96 -2.50 -16.13 -9.87
C MET A 96 -2.87 -15.10 -8.79
N GLN A 97 -2.34 -13.87 -8.86
CA GLN A 97 -2.77 -12.76 -7.99
C GLN A 97 -4.23 -12.35 -8.28
N GLU A 98 -4.62 -12.21 -9.54
CA GLU A 98 -6.01 -11.90 -9.92
C GLU A 98 -6.99 -13.00 -9.45
N GLN A 99 -6.60 -14.27 -9.56
CA GLN A 99 -7.35 -15.41 -9.03
C GLN A 99 -7.49 -15.35 -7.50
N LEU A 100 -6.41 -15.04 -6.80
CA LEU A 100 -6.40 -14.92 -5.34
C LEU A 100 -7.28 -13.76 -4.85
N ASP A 101 -7.22 -12.60 -5.52
CA ASP A 101 -8.03 -11.42 -5.19
C ASP A 101 -9.52 -11.60 -5.53
N ALA A 102 -9.84 -12.38 -6.58
CA ALA A 102 -11.19 -12.83 -6.84
C ALA A 102 -11.73 -13.69 -5.68
N TYR A 103 -10.95 -14.68 -5.21
CA TYR A 103 -11.34 -15.50 -4.06
C TYR A 103 -11.46 -14.70 -2.74
N LYS A 104 -10.55 -13.76 -2.44
CA LYS A 104 -10.67 -12.82 -1.30
C LYS A 104 -11.98 -12.03 -1.35
N SER A 105 -12.39 -11.58 -2.53
CA SER A 105 -13.62 -10.83 -2.75
C SER A 105 -14.88 -11.68 -2.90
N SER A 106 -14.78 -13.01 -2.69
CA SER A 106 -15.87 -13.99 -2.88
C SER A 106 -16.49 -13.95 -4.29
N SER A 107 -15.66 -13.72 -5.30
CA SER A 107 -16.01 -13.76 -6.72
C SER A 107 -15.31 -14.92 -7.44
N GLU A 108 -15.83 -15.32 -8.60
CA GLU A 108 -15.17 -16.32 -9.44
C GLU A 108 -14.04 -15.65 -10.27
N PRO A 109 -12.83 -16.23 -10.33
CA PRO A 109 -11.76 -15.73 -11.19
C PRO A 109 -12.16 -15.66 -12.67
N ASP A 110 -11.52 -14.77 -13.45
CA ASP A 110 -11.82 -14.66 -14.87
C ASP A 110 -11.41 -15.92 -15.66
N ALA A 111 -12.40 -16.54 -16.29
CA ALA A 111 -12.23 -17.75 -17.06
C ALA A 111 -11.38 -17.54 -18.33
N ALA A 112 -11.36 -16.35 -18.92
CA ALA A 112 -10.58 -16.09 -20.13
C ALA A 112 -9.08 -15.98 -19.83
N SER A 113 -8.68 -15.23 -18.78
CA SER A 113 -7.31 -15.21 -18.26
C SER A 113 -6.83 -16.60 -17.84
N PHE A 114 -7.67 -17.38 -17.16
CA PHE A 114 -7.37 -18.77 -16.78
C PHE A 114 -7.16 -19.69 -17.99
N GLU A 115 -8.11 -19.75 -18.93
CA GLU A 115 -7.98 -20.59 -20.12
C GLU A 115 -6.75 -20.20 -20.97
N TYR A 116 -6.44 -18.90 -21.06
CA TYR A 116 -5.26 -18.39 -21.75
C TYR A 116 -3.95 -18.85 -21.10
N ILE A 117 -3.77 -18.62 -19.79
CA ILE A 117 -2.50 -18.95 -19.15
C ILE A 117 -2.27 -20.47 -19.06
N CYS A 118 -3.31 -21.25 -18.82
CA CYS A 118 -3.23 -22.71 -18.86
C CYS A 118 -2.88 -23.21 -20.28
N GLN A 119 -3.34 -22.57 -21.35
CA GLN A 119 -2.91 -22.91 -22.71
C GLN A 119 -1.44 -22.53 -22.96
N ALA A 120 -1.00 -21.35 -22.55
CA ALA A 120 0.38 -20.89 -22.73
C ALA A 120 1.39 -21.79 -21.98
N LEU A 121 1.13 -22.11 -20.71
CA LEU A 121 1.97 -23.02 -19.91
C LEU A 121 2.00 -24.44 -20.49
N ARG A 122 0.86 -24.97 -20.94
CA ARG A 122 0.79 -26.29 -21.58
C ARG A 122 1.50 -26.32 -22.94
N GLN A 123 1.47 -25.23 -23.72
CA GLN A 123 2.23 -25.12 -24.95
C GLN A 123 3.74 -25.12 -24.67
N LEU A 124 4.20 -24.32 -23.71
CA LEU A 124 5.61 -24.32 -23.30
C LEU A 124 6.08 -25.71 -22.85
N ALA A 125 5.25 -26.44 -22.09
CA ALA A 125 5.56 -27.80 -21.64
C ALA A 125 5.66 -28.84 -22.77
N LEU A 126 5.05 -28.59 -23.94
CA LEU A 126 5.18 -29.42 -25.15
C LEU A 126 6.43 -29.02 -25.95
N GLU A 127 6.70 -27.73 -26.07
CA GLU A 127 7.88 -27.19 -26.76
C GLU A 127 9.18 -27.59 -26.05
N ALA A 128 9.21 -27.54 -24.71
CA ALA A 128 10.32 -28.03 -23.88
C ALA A 128 10.60 -29.54 -24.09
N LYS A 129 9.55 -30.33 -24.34
CA LYS A 129 9.65 -31.78 -24.61
C LYS A 129 9.92 -32.11 -26.09
N GLY A 130 10.02 -31.10 -26.96
CA GLY A 130 10.31 -31.27 -28.38
C GLY A 130 9.16 -31.83 -29.22
N GLU A 131 7.93 -31.87 -28.69
CA GLU A 131 6.77 -32.34 -29.42
C GLU A 131 6.06 -31.17 -30.15
N ALA A 132 6.18 -31.14 -31.47
CA ALA A 132 5.62 -30.06 -32.28
C ALA A 132 4.07 -30.04 -32.23
N PRO A 133 3.42 -28.89 -32.05
CA PRO A 133 1.97 -28.81 -31.84
C PRO A 133 1.18 -29.23 -33.09
N ALA A 134 0.31 -30.23 -32.91
CA ALA A 134 -0.66 -30.62 -33.93
C ALA A 134 -1.75 -29.54 -34.09
N ALA A 135 -2.05 -29.18 -35.34
CA ALA A 135 -2.85 -27.99 -35.65
C ALA A 135 -4.31 -28.07 -35.15
N ALA A 136 -4.85 -26.90 -34.80
CA ALA A 136 -6.15 -26.70 -34.15
C ALA A 136 -7.33 -27.49 -34.74
N ALA A 137 -7.98 -28.28 -33.87
CA ALA A 137 -9.32 -28.82 -34.08
C ALA A 137 -10.34 -28.01 -33.25
N LYS A 138 -11.51 -27.72 -33.82
CA LYS A 138 -12.49 -26.80 -33.21
C LYS A 138 -13.26 -27.48 -32.09
N LEU A 139 -13.37 -26.81 -30.93
CA LEU A 139 -14.32 -27.16 -29.89
C LEU A 139 -15.76 -27.03 -30.42
N SER A 140 -16.55 -28.09 -30.23
CA SER A 140 -17.99 -28.11 -30.47
C SER A 140 -18.69 -28.43 -29.15
N VAL A 141 -19.55 -27.52 -28.69
CA VAL A 141 -20.34 -27.70 -27.46
C VAL A 141 -21.24 -28.93 -27.57
N VAL A 142 -21.18 -29.81 -26.57
CA VAL A 142 -22.20 -30.83 -26.28
C VAL A 142 -22.37 -30.87 -24.76
N GLU A 143 -23.63 -30.92 -24.31
CA GLU A 143 -24.01 -30.89 -22.90
C GLU A 143 -23.81 -32.25 -22.19
N THR A 144 -23.94 -32.24 -20.87
CA THR A 144 -23.83 -33.39 -19.96
C THR A 144 -24.68 -34.61 -20.31
N GLU A 145 -24.09 -35.81 -20.27
CA GLU A 145 -24.74 -36.95 -19.60
C GLU A 145 -23.74 -37.96 -19.01
N THR A 146 -24.23 -38.83 -18.13
CA THR A 146 -23.47 -39.59 -17.12
C THR A 146 -23.10 -41.02 -17.57
N ALA A 147 -21.84 -41.45 -17.40
CA ALA A 147 -21.50 -42.89 -17.32
C ALA A 147 -20.16 -43.20 -16.61
N ALA A 148 -20.22 -44.22 -15.75
CA ALA A 148 -19.18 -44.80 -14.88
C ALA A 148 -17.75 -45.00 -15.45
N PRO A 149 -16.69 -44.88 -14.61
CA PRO A 149 -15.36 -45.42 -14.89
C PRO A 149 -15.36 -46.95 -14.96
N ALA A 150 -14.58 -47.52 -15.89
CA ALA A 150 -14.32 -48.96 -15.95
C ALA A 150 -13.16 -49.35 -15.01
N ALA A 151 -13.33 -50.42 -14.23
CA ALA A 151 -12.43 -50.75 -13.13
C ALA A 151 -11.25 -51.67 -13.49
N SER A 152 -10.10 -51.40 -12.87
CA SER A 152 -9.12 -52.41 -12.45
C SER A 152 -9.03 -52.35 -10.91
N ALA A 153 -8.90 -53.51 -10.26
CA ALA A 153 -9.19 -53.70 -8.83
C ALA A 153 -8.23 -54.74 -8.21
N PRO A 154 -8.25 -54.99 -6.88
CA PRO A 154 -8.42 -54.07 -5.75
C PRO A 154 -7.36 -54.29 -4.62
N THR A 155 -7.23 -53.35 -3.67
CA THR A 155 -6.64 -53.58 -2.34
C THR A 155 -7.33 -52.75 -1.25
N ASP A 156 -7.25 -53.22 0.00
CA ASP A 156 -8.02 -52.80 1.19
C ASP A 156 -8.12 -51.30 1.52
N GLY A 157 -9.15 -50.96 2.31
CA GLY A 157 -9.29 -49.64 2.94
C GLY A 157 -8.12 -49.32 3.87
N GLY A 158 -7.54 -48.13 3.69
CA GLY A 158 -6.25 -47.73 4.23
C GLY A 158 -6.16 -47.70 5.76
N LYS A 159 -5.67 -48.80 6.35
CA LYS A 159 -5.10 -48.77 7.70
C LYS A 159 -3.60 -48.52 7.58
N LEU A 160 -3.12 -47.40 8.10
CA LEU A 160 -1.70 -47.02 8.10
C LEU A 160 -1.19 -47.04 9.54
N ARG A 161 -0.15 -47.82 9.82
CA ARG A 161 0.52 -47.79 11.13
C ARG A 161 1.62 -46.74 11.09
N ILE A 162 1.50 -45.72 11.92
CA ILE A 162 2.36 -44.54 11.94
C ILE A 162 3.13 -44.54 13.27
N LYS A 163 4.42 -44.24 13.21
CA LYS A 163 5.31 -44.04 14.36
C LYS A 163 5.89 -42.63 14.29
N LEU A 164 5.59 -41.83 15.29
CA LEU A 164 6.12 -40.48 15.48
C LEU A 164 7.19 -40.53 16.58
N GLY A 165 8.39 -40.02 16.33
CA GLY A 165 9.54 -40.13 17.23
C GLY A 165 10.18 -38.80 17.63
N LYS A 166 11.08 -38.84 18.63
CA LYS A 166 11.79 -37.68 19.21
C LYS A 166 10.85 -36.62 19.87
N LEU A 167 9.64 -37.02 20.24
CA LEU A 167 8.60 -36.13 20.76
C LEU A 167 8.90 -35.67 22.18
N LYS A 168 8.52 -34.43 22.51
CA LYS A 168 8.50 -33.93 23.90
C LYS A 168 7.21 -34.36 24.60
N GLY A 169 7.21 -34.43 25.93
CA GLY A 169 6.08 -35.02 26.69
C GLY A 169 4.72 -34.35 26.49
N ASN A 170 4.68 -33.07 26.09
CA ASN A 170 3.46 -32.34 25.72
C ASN A 170 3.01 -32.55 24.27
N GLU A 171 3.92 -32.95 23.36
CA GLU A 171 3.63 -33.17 21.95
C GLU A 171 2.93 -34.51 21.71
N ILE A 172 3.15 -35.51 22.57
CA ILE A 172 2.56 -36.85 22.48
C ILE A 172 1.03 -36.85 22.63
N GLU A 173 0.46 -35.91 23.39
CA GLU A 173 -1.01 -35.80 23.52
C GLU A 173 -1.63 -35.04 22.35
N LEU A 174 -1.03 -33.91 21.97
CA LEU A 174 -1.47 -33.09 20.83
C LEU A 174 -1.42 -33.86 19.50
N LEU A 175 -0.31 -34.56 19.21
CA LEU A 175 -0.18 -35.36 17.98
C LEU A 175 -1.12 -36.58 17.96
N GLN A 176 -1.62 -37.04 19.10
CA GLN A 176 -2.65 -38.08 19.16
C GLN A 176 -4.06 -37.51 18.88
N GLU A 177 -4.28 -36.22 19.15
CA GLU A 177 -5.50 -35.51 18.78
C GLU A 177 -5.52 -35.21 17.27
N GLU A 178 -4.42 -34.69 16.71
CA GLU A 178 -4.32 -34.43 15.26
C GLU A 178 -4.35 -35.70 14.40
N LEU A 179 -3.70 -36.79 14.83
CA LEU A 179 -3.86 -38.10 14.20
C LEU A 179 -5.32 -38.61 14.27
N GLY A 180 -6.11 -38.16 15.26
CA GLY A 180 -7.54 -38.47 15.38
C GLY A 180 -8.43 -37.59 14.49
N ASN A 181 -7.99 -36.36 14.18
CA ASN A 181 -8.63 -35.49 13.19
C ASN A 181 -8.48 -36.05 11.77
N LEU A 182 -7.38 -36.75 11.48
CA LEU A 182 -7.09 -37.38 10.18
C LEU A 182 -7.78 -38.75 9.95
N GLY A 183 -8.46 -39.32 10.94
CA GLY A 183 -9.18 -40.60 10.81
C GLY A 183 -9.31 -41.38 12.11
N ALA A 184 -9.83 -42.61 12.02
CA ALA A 184 -10.12 -43.41 13.22
C ALA A 184 -8.85 -44.10 13.75
N LEU A 185 -8.40 -43.73 14.95
CA LEU A 185 -7.23 -44.33 15.58
C LEU A 185 -7.54 -45.64 16.33
N SER A 186 -6.65 -46.62 16.14
CA SER A 186 -6.63 -47.91 16.83
C SER A 186 -5.20 -48.30 17.23
N GLN A 187 -5.05 -49.27 18.14
CA GLN A 187 -3.73 -49.80 18.58
C GLN A 187 -2.70 -48.70 18.96
N ILE A 188 -3.13 -47.73 19.79
CA ILE A 188 -2.29 -46.63 20.23
C ILE A 188 -1.32 -47.10 21.33
N GLU A 189 -0.01 -46.93 21.10
CA GLU A 189 1.09 -47.20 22.01
C GLU A 189 1.85 -45.89 22.29
N LYS A 190 1.93 -45.47 23.56
CA LYS A 190 2.65 -44.26 23.98
C LYS A 190 3.98 -44.62 24.64
N GLY A 191 5.08 -44.09 24.09
CA GLY A 191 6.40 -44.09 24.70
C GLY A 191 6.64 -42.84 25.57
N ALA A 192 7.88 -42.63 25.97
CA ALA A 192 8.31 -41.39 26.65
C ALA A 192 8.68 -40.27 25.66
N ASP A 193 9.01 -40.65 24.43
CA ASP A 193 9.55 -39.82 23.34
C ASP A 193 8.97 -40.20 21.96
N HIS A 194 7.93 -41.04 21.94
CA HIS A 194 7.30 -41.53 20.71
C HIS A 194 5.82 -41.89 20.88
N LEU A 195 5.10 -41.87 19.77
CA LEU A 195 3.71 -42.30 19.64
C LEU A 195 3.61 -43.26 18.46
N ILE A 196 3.00 -44.43 18.66
CA ILE A 196 2.68 -45.37 17.56
C ILE A 196 1.17 -45.58 17.56
N ALA A 197 0.53 -45.50 16.38
CA ALA A 197 -0.89 -45.78 16.24
C ALA A 197 -1.21 -46.35 14.85
N THR A 198 -2.31 -47.11 14.75
CA THR A 198 -2.87 -47.55 13.48
C THR A 198 -4.07 -46.66 13.13
N LEU A 199 -3.87 -45.78 12.15
CA LEU A 199 -4.85 -44.82 11.63
C LEU A 199 -5.66 -45.46 10.49
N GLU A 200 -6.99 -45.46 10.60
CA GLU A 200 -7.90 -45.87 9.51
C GLU A 200 -8.40 -44.60 8.80
N THR A 201 -7.97 -44.39 7.55
CA THR A 201 -8.25 -43.17 6.78
C THR A 201 -8.24 -43.43 5.26
N SER A 202 -8.77 -42.46 4.50
CA SER A 202 -8.69 -42.42 3.03
C SER A 202 -7.58 -41.53 2.50
N ALA A 203 -6.88 -40.78 3.37
CA ALA A 203 -5.71 -39.98 3.01
C ALA A 203 -4.50 -40.86 2.69
N SER A 204 -3.61 -40.40 1.81
CA SER A 204 -2.35 -41.08 1.53
C SER A 204 -1.31 -40.83 2.63
N ALA A 205 -0.24 -41.65 2.64
CA ALA A 205 0.88 -41.43 3.55
C ALA A 205 1.55 -40.05 3.33
N ASP A 206 1.56 -39.55 2.10
CA ASP A 206 2.15 -38.26 1.76
C ASP A 206 1.28 -37.08 2.26
N ASP A 207 -0.05 -37.19 2.14
CA ASP A 207 -1.00 -36.20 2.69
C ASP A 207 -0.88 -36.11 4.23
N ILE A 208 -0.82 -37.27 4.90
CA ILE A 208 -0.67 -37.36 6.36
C ILE A 208 0.68 -36.79 6.80
N THR A 209 1.74 -37.02 6.02
CA THR A 209 3.06 -36.42 6.26
C THR A 209 2.97 -34.90 6.14
N ALA A 210 2.32 -34.37 5.11
CA ALA A 210 2.14 -32.93 4.91
C ALA A 210 1.41 -32.27 6.10
N VAL A 211 0.33 -32.86 6.61
CA VAL A 211 -0.40 -32.31 7.77
C VAL A 211 0.41 -32.40 9.07
N LEU A 212 1.15 -33.50 9.30
CA LEU A 212 1.98 -33.62 10.50
C LEU A 212 3.25 -32.74 10.46
N CYS A 213 3.73 -32.39 9.28
CA CYS A 213 4.84 -31.45 9.08
C CYS A 213 4.57 -30.02 9.58
N PHE A 214 3.32 -29.66 9.89
CA PHE A 214 3.00 -28.40 10.58
C PHE A 214 3.39 -28.39 12.08
N VAL A 215 3.66 -29.56 12.67
CA VAL A 215 3.87 -29.73 14.12
C VAL A 215 5.21 -30.39 14.46
N ILE A 216 5.73 -31.26 13.59
CA ILE A 216 6.98 -32.01 13.75
C ILE A 216 7.78 -32.05 12.44
N GLU A 217 9.09 -32.23 12.51
CA GLU A 217 9.91 -32.37 11.30
C GLU A 217 9.61 -33.71 10.59
N GLY A 218 9.63 -33.73 9.25
CA GLY A 218 9.29 -34.93 8.47
C GLY A 218 10.17 -36.16 8.73
N ASP A 219 11.39 -35.97 9.27
CA ASP A 219 12.27 -37.07 9.69
C ASP A 219 11.82 -37.77 11.00
N GLN A 220 10.81 -37.22 11.67
CA GLN A 220 10.18 -37.77 12.87
C GLN A 220 9.05 -38.76 12.56
N ILE A 221 8.62 -38.85 11.29
CA ILE A 221 7.44 -39.62 10.83
C ILE A 221 7.91 -40.90 10.13
N GLU A 222 7.50 -42.06 10.65
CA GLU A 222 7.86 -43.38 10.10
C GLU A 222 6.59 -44.23 9.89
N PHE A 223 6.33 -44.65 8.64
CA PHE A 223 5.23 -45.56 8.32
C PHE A 223 5.69 -47.02 8.48
N LEU A 224 5.02 -47.75 9.35
CA LEU A 224 5.31 -49.14 9.70
C LEU A 224 4.36 -50.10 8.96
N PRO A 225 4.80 -51.33 8.67
CA PRO A 225 3.89 -52.39 8.20
C PRO A 225 2.78 -52.65 9.22
N LEU A 226 1.56 -52.92 8.73
CA LEU A 226 0.49 -53.45 9.57
C LEU A 226 0.91 -54.81 10.17
N PRO A 227 0.69 -55.06 11.47
CA PRO A 227 0.91 -56.38 12.04
C PRO A 227 -0.08 -57.37 11.42
N ALA A 228 0.44 -58.43 10.81
CA ALA A 228 -0.39 -59.49 10.23
C ALA A 228 -1.21 -60.18 11.32
N ALA A 229 -2.53 -60.18 11.17
CA ALA A 229 -3.45 -60.73 12.15
C ALA A 229 -3.81 -62.18 11.82
N ASP A 230 -3.37 -63.13 12.63
CA ASP A 230 -4.20 -64.29 12.97
C ASP A 230 -3.83 -64.95 14.32
N GLU A 231 -4.75 -65.76 14.81
CA GLU A 231 -4.70 -66.77 15.88
C GLU A 231 -4.17 -66.40 17.28
N ALA A 232 -5.03 -66.66 18.27
CA ALA A 232 -4.68 -66.85 19.67
C ALA A 232 -5.41 -68.12 20.21
N PRO A 233 -4.95 -68.76 21.30
CA PRO A 233 -3.68 -68.64 22.01
C PRO A 233 -2.93 -69.99 22.23
N ALA A 234 -1.64 -69.94 22.55
CA ALA A 234 -0.87 -71.08 23.06
C ALA A 234 -0.01 -70.69 24.28
N VAL A 235 0.37 -71.65 25.13
CA VAL A 235 0.72 -71.39 26.54
C VAL A 235 2.18 -71.73 26.89
N ALA A 236 2.83 -70.80 27.61
CA ALA A 236 4.00 -70.98 28.50
C ALA A 236 5.36 -71.47 27.96
N ALA A 237 6.37 -70.60 28.09
CA ALA A 237 7.63 -70.91 28.78
C ALA A 237 8.33 -69.63 29.29
N ALA A 238 9.11 -69.76 30.37
CA ALA A 238 10.07 -68.79 30.94
C ALA A 238 11.39 -69.59 31.21
N PRO A 239 12.53 -69.05 31.74
CA PRO A 239 12.88 -67.69 32.22
C PRO A 239 13.76 -66.94 31.17
N VAL A 240 14.71 -65.99 31.41
CA VAL A 240 15.55 -65.60 32.57
C VAL A 240 15.89 -64.09 32.57
N VAL A 241 16.40 -63.63 33.71
CA VAL A 241 16.90 -62.28 34.07
C VAL A 241 18.38 -62.11 33.69
N GLU A 242 18.84 -60.87 33.40
CA GLU A 242 20.11 -60.21 33.85
C GLU A 242 20.50 -59.02 32.92
N ALA A 243 21.10 -57.90 33.35
CA ALA A 243 20.82 -57.01 34.49
C ALA A 243 21.36 -55.58 34.17
N ALA A 244 20.86 -54.55 34.87
CA ALA A 244 21.41 -53.18 34.82
C ALA A 244 22.57 -53.01 35.84
N PRO A 245 23.33 -51.88 35.80
CA PRO A 245 22.85 -50.70 36.53
C PRO A 245 23.23 -49.32 35.94
N ALA A 246 22.50 -48.29 36.35
CA ALA A 246 22.97 -46.89 36.32
C ALA A 246 23.86 -46.57 37.55
N PRO A 247 24.39 -45.34 37.71
CA PRO A 247 23.70 -44.46 38.66
C PRO A 247 23.68 -42.96 38.29
N VAL A 248 22.99 -42.20 39.15
CA VAL A 248 22.55 -40.80 38.99
C VAL A 248 23.44 -39.75 39.68
N VAL A 249 23.45 -38.54 39.11
CA VAL A 249 23.36 -37.19 39.75
C VAL A 249 24.24 -36.87 40.99
N ALA A 250 25.08 -35.81 40.88
CA ALA A 250 25.09 -34.64 41.80
C ALA A 250 26.19 -33.60 41.44
N ALA A 251 25.95 -32.33 41.77
CA ALA A 251 26.96 -31.26 41.91
C ALA A 251 26.95 -30.75 43.37
N PRO A 252 28.03 -30.13 43.92
CA PRO A 252 28.08 -28.65 43.89
C PRO A 252 29.47 -27.94 44.00
N VAL A 253 29.57 -26.76 43.36
CA VAL A 253 30.08 -25.46 43.87
C VAL A 253 31.56 -25.25 44.33
N ALA A 254 32.16 -24.19 43.72
CA ALA A 254 33.20 -23.24 44.19
C ALA A 254 34.70 -23.62 44.30
N LYS A 255 35.52 -22.92 43.49
CA LYS A 255 36.61 -22.03 43.98
C LYS A 255 37.11 -21.03 42.93
N ALA A 256 37.66 -19.91 43.40
CA ALA A 256 38.38 -18.86 42.68
C ALA A 256 39.39 -18.21 43.67
N PRO A 257 40.26 -17.24 43.31
CA PRO A 257 40.58 -16.70 41.97
C PRO A 257 42.10 -16.74 41.63
N ALA A 258 42.50 -16.37 40.40
CA ALA A 258 43.88 -15.97 40.10
C ALA A 258 44.00 -15.06 38.85
N ALA A 259 44.79 -13.98 38.99
CA ALA A 259 45.52 -13.18 37.99
C ALA A 259 44.87 -12.80 36.64
N SER A 260 44.80 -11.49 36.39
CA SER A 260 44.37 -10.87 35.12
C SER A 260 45.53 -10.55 34.17
N ALA A 261 45.29 -10.71 32.87
CA ALA A 261 46.02 -10.02 31.79
C ALA A 261 45.09 -9.88 30.56
N PRO A 262 44.91 -8.70 29.96
CA PRO A 262 43.97 -8.50 28.86
C PRO A 262 44.54 -8.99 27.53
N ARG A 263 43.71 -9.62 26.70
CA ARG A 263 43.97 -9.85 25.28
C ARG A 263 42.69 -9.60 24.51
N ALA A 264 42.79 -8.90 23.38
CA ALA A 264 41.64 -8.28 22.71
C ALA A 264 40.55 -9.30 22.32
N GLU A 265 39.31 -8.97 22.67
CA GLU A 265 38.12 -9.65 22.15
C GLU A 265 37.93 -9.24 20.69
N GLN A 266 37.85 -10.22 19.80
CA GLN A 266 37.31 -10.00 18.46
C GLN A 266 35.79 -10.01 18.57
N ASN A 267 35.14 -8.94 18.14
CA ASN A 267 33.68 -8.90 18.08
C ASN A 267 33.15 -10.08 17.27
N LYS A 268 32.45 -11.01 17.93
CA LYS A 268 31.39 -11.74 17.24
C LYS A 268 30.32 -10.73 16.83
N PRO A 269 29.63 -10.91 15.69
CA PRO A 269 28.38 -10.19 15.47
C PRO A 269 27.44 -10.50 16.65
N ALA A 270 26.71 -9.48 17.10
CA ALA A 270 25.64 -9.70 18.06
C ALA A 270 24.62 -10.66 17.44
N ARG A 271 23.95 -11.49 18.26
CA ARG A 271 22.70 -12.10 17.83
C ARG A 271 21.78 -10.98 17.39
N GLU A 272 21.20 -11.12 16.20
CA GLU A 272 20.08 -10.30 15.79
C GLU A 272 18.99 -10.38 16.85
N LYS A 273 18.33 -9.26 17.11
CA LYS A 273 17.11 -9.30 17.91
C LYS A 273 16.07 -10.02 17.08
N GLU A 274 15.44 -11.04 17.64
CA GLU A 274 14.19 -11.57 17.11
C GLU A 274 13.21 -10.40 17.07
N ASN A 275 12.92 -9.89 15.86
CA ASN A 275 11.91 -8.87 15.65
C ASN A 275 10.55 -9.53 15.86
N THR A 276 10.07 -9.52 17.10
CA THR A 276 8.74 -10.06 17.48
C THR A 276 7.65 -9.14 16.94
N SER A 277 7.42 -9.24 15.64
CA SER A 277 6.30 -8.61 14.95
C SER A 277 4.98 -9.20 15.42
N ILE A 278 3.93 -8.38 15.39
CA ILE A 278 2.56 -8.79 15.73
C ILE A 278 1.68 -8.30 14.59
N ARG A 279 1.09 -9.22 13.80
CA ARG A 279 0.10 -8.85 12.79
C ARG A 279 -1.16 -8.34 13.49
N VAL A 280 -1.66 -7.17 13.08
CA VAL A 280 -2.84 -6.52 13.67
C VAL A 280 -3.76 -6.05 12.54
N ALA A 281 -5.03 -6.42 12.62
CA ALA A 281 -6.06 -6.02 11.66
C ALA A 281 -6.21 -4.48 11.58
N VAL A 282 -6.31 -3.95 10.36
CA VAL A 282 -6.20 -2.51 10.06
C VAL A 282 -7.25 -1.68 10.81
N GLU A 283 -8.47 -2.22 10.96
CA GLU A 283 -9.59 -1.58 11.63
C GLU A 283 -9.29 -1.27 13.10
N LYS A 284 -8.42 -2.05 13.76
CA LYS A 284 -8.00 -1.81 15.15
C LYS A 284 -7.05 -0.62 15.23
N VAL A 285 -6.16 -0.47 14.25
CA VAL A 285 -5.25 0.69 14.16
C VAL A 285 -6.06 1.95 13.84
N ASP A 286 -7.00 1.86 12.91
CA ASP A 286 -7.89 2.96 12.53
C ASP A 286 -8.85 3.36 13.65
N GLN A 287 -9.36 2.42 14.46
CA GLN A 287 -10.12 2.74 15.67
C GLN A 287 -9.25 3.46 16.72
N LEU A 288 -8.02 3.01 16.94
CA LEU A 288 -7.08 3.63 17.88
C LEU A 288 -6.72 5.05 17.43
N ILE A 289 -6.54 5.25 16.13
CA ILE A 289 -6.41 6.56 15.47
C ILE A 289 -7.62 7.48 15.73
N ASN A 290 -8.85 6.97 15.58
CA ASN A 290 -10.06 7.76 15.85
C ASN A 290 -10.16 8.17 17.33
N LEU A 291 -9.81 7.26 18.25
CA LEU A 291 -9.75 7.53 19.69
C LEU A 291 -8.68 8.57 20.04
N VAL A 292 -7.51 8.55 19.38
CA VAL A 292 -6.49 9.61 19.53
C VAL A 292 -6.99 10.95 18.97
N GLY A 293 -7.70 10.95 17.84
CA GLY A 293 -8.35 12.16 17.31
C GLY A 293 -9.38 12.75 18.27
N GLU A 294 -10.21 11.92 18.89
CA GLU A 294 -11.17 12.35 19.92
C GLU A 294 -10.50 12.80 21.22
N LEU A 295 -9.37 12.20 21.59
CA LEU A 295 -8.53 12.65 22.71
C LEU A 295 -7.93 14.04 22.43
N VAL A 296 -7.38 14.29 21.24
CA VAL A 296 -6.83 15.60 20.84
C VAL A 296 -7.92 16.67 20.80
N ILE A 297 -9.11 16.35 20.29
CA ILE A 297 -10.28 17.26 20.35
C ILE A 297 -10.64 17.55 21.83
N THR A 298 -10.78 16.52 22.67
CA THR A 298 -11.14 16.68 24.10
C THR A 298 -10.08 17.47 24.87
N GLN A 299 -8.80 17.24 24.60
CA GLN A 299 -7.67 17.96 25.18
C GLN A 299 -7.65 19.43 24.74
N SER A 300 -8.05 19.71 23.49
CA SER A 300 -8.26 21.08 22.99
C SER A 300 -9.43 21.76 23.69
N MET A 301 -10.52 21.03 23.97
CA MET A 301 -11.65 21.57 24.73
C MET A 301 -11.28 21.94 26.17
N LEU A 302 -10.53 21.07 26.85
CA LEU A 302 -10.03 21.32 28.19
C LEU A 302 -9.05 22.50 28.22
N GLN A 303 -8.20 22.63 27.20
CA GLN A 303 -7.26 23.75 27.08
C GLN A 303 -7.95 25.09 26.83
N GLN A 304 -8.97 25.15 25.96
CA GLN A 304 -9.76 26.36 25.75
C GLN A 304 -10.45 26.81 27.06
N ARG A 305 -11.12 25.88 27.76
CA ARG A 305 -11.76 26.18 29.06
C ARG A 305 -10.76 26.52 30.16
N SER A 306 -9.55 25.97 30.12
CA SER A 306 -8.47 26.33 31.05
C SER A 306 -7.89 27.73 30.80
N ASN A 307 -8.05 28.28 29.58
CA ASN A 307 -7.63 29.65 29.25
C ASN A 307 -8.68 30.71 29.69
N GLU A 308 -9.93 30.31 29.97
CA GLU A 308 -10.98 31.16 30.54
C GLU A 308 -10.82 31.37 32.06
N LEU A 309 -9.99 30.55 32.73
CA LEU A 309 -9.71 30.62 34.16
C LEU A 309 -8.59 31.63 34.45
N ASP A 310 -8.69 32.35 35.58
CA ASP A 310 -7.61 33.24 36.04
C ASP A 310 -6.29 32.44 36.24
N PRO A 311 -5.21 32.77 35.51
CA PRO A 311 -3.94 32.08 35.63
C PRO A 311 -3.27 32.24 37.01
N VAL A 312 -3.58 33.31 37.75
CA VAL A 312 -2.97 33.56 39.07
C VAL A 312 -3.53 32.60 40.12
N THR A 313 -4.82 32.26 40.08
CA THR A 313 -5.41 31.26 40.99
C THR A 313 -5.34 29.81 40.49
N HIS A 314 -5.06 29.55 39.21
CA HIS A 314 -5.15 28.19 38.61
C HIS A 314 -3.84 27.67 37.96
N GLY A 315 -2.67 28.24 38.30
CA GLY A 315 -1.39 27.89 37.67
C GLY A 315 -1.03 26.38 37.66
N ASP A 316 -1.37 25.63 38.70
CA ASP A 316 -1.12 24.18 38.78
C ASP A 316 -1.97 23.38 37.77
N LEU A 317 -3.22 23.83 37.53
CA LEU A 317 -4.11 23.24 36.52
C LEU A 317 -3.60 23.53 35.10
N ILE A 318 -3.20 24.77 34.82
CA ILE A 318 -2.61 25.15 33.52
C ILE A 318 -1.33 24.35 33.25
N THR A 319 -0.49 24.16 34.27
CA THR A 319 0.73 23.34 34.17
C THR A 319 0.39 21.87 33.88
N SER A 320 -0.66 21.34 34.51
CA SER A 320 -1.15 19.97 34.29
C SER A 320 -1.76 19.78 32.90
N MET A 321 -2.50 20.76 32.38
CA MET A 321 -3.01 20.75 31.00
C MET A 321 -1.88 20.83 29.97
N SER A 322 -0.84 21.62 30.23
CA SER A 322 0.36 21.66 29.38
C SER A 322 1.12 20.32 29.36
N GLN A 323 1.14 19.57 30.48
CA GLN A 323 1.71 18.22 30.50
C GLN A 323 0.81 17.20 29.80
N LEU A 324 -0.52 17.31 29.94
CA LEU A 324 -1.47 16.47 29.21
C LEU A 324 -1.33 16.67 27.69
N GLN A 325 -1.17 17.91 27.23
CA GLN A 325 -0.92 18.23 25.82
C GLN A 325 0.37 17.60 25.28
N ARG A 326 1.47 17.62 26.05
CA ARG A 326 2.71 16.90 25.69
C ARG A 326 2.47 15.40 25.59
N ASN A 327 1.94 14.78 26.65
CA ASN A 327 1.69 13.34 26.66
C ASN A 327 0.72 12.88 25.54
N ALA A 328 -0.27 13.69 25.19
CA ALA A 328 -1.21 13.40 24.11
C ALA A 328 -0.52 13.46 22.72
N ARG A 329 0.39 14.42 22.52
CA ARG A 329 1.23 14.50 21.32
C ARG A 329 2.21 13.33 21.22
N ASP A 330 2.91 13.00 22.31
CA ASP A 330 3.85 11.87 22.36
C ASP A 330 3.12 10.55 22.02
N LEU A 331 1.89 10.39 22.52
CA LEU A 331 1.00 9.26 22.19
C LEU A 331 0.57 9.29 20.71
N GLN A 332 0.20 10.45 20.17
CA GLN A 332 -0.18 10.59 18.76
C GLN A 332 0.98 10.22 17.82
N GLU A 333 2.19 10.74 18.07
CA GLU A 333 3.39 10.42 17.29
C GLU A 333 3.73 8.92 17.39
N SER A 334 3.60 8.33 18.58
CA SER A 334 3.75 6.86 18.78
C SER A 334 2.71 6.03 18.02
N VAL A 335 1.46 6.51 17.94
CA VAL A 335 0.37 5.81 17.24
C VAL A 335 0.49 5.93 15.72
N MET A 336 0.98 7.06 15.21
CA MET A 336 1.33 7.17 13.79
C MET A 336 2.45 6.20 13.41
N SER A 337 3.49 6.06 14.25
CA SER A 337 4.59 5.11 14.02
C SER A 337 4.11 3.65 13.87
N ILE A 338 3.05 3.24 14.57
CA ILE A 338 2.46 1.88 14.43
C ILE A 338 1.82 1.65 13.05
N ARG A 339 1.44 2.70 12.30
CA ARG A 339 0.83 2.63 10.96
C ARG A 339 1.81 2.94 9.82
N MET A 340 3.07 3.24 10.17
CA MET A 340 4.12 3.47 9.18
C MET A 340 4.53 2.17 8.49
N MET A 341 4.72 2.25 7.19
CA MET A 341 5.22 1.18 6.33
C MET A 341 6.37 1.73 5.48
N PRO A 342 7.42 0.93 5.16
CA PRO A 342 8.48 1.36 4.25
C PRO A 342 7.98 1.70 2.85
N MET A 343 8.54 2.75 2.23
CA MET A 343 8.26 3.13 0.85
C MET A 343 8.68 2.06 -0.18
N GLU A 344 9.53 1.12 0.23
CA GLU A 344 9.92 -0.09 -0.50
C GLU A 344 8.72 -0.89 -1.06
N TYR A 345 7.59 -0.96 -0.34
CA TYR A 345 6.36 -1.62 -0.78
C TYR A 345 5.71 -0.96 -2.02
N VAL A 346 6.01 0.33 -2.25
CA VAL A 346 5.63 1.09 -3.45
C VAL A 346 6.73 0.97 -4.50
N PHE A 347 7.99 1.22 -4.12
CA PHE A 347 9.13 1.30 -5.03
C PHE A 347 9.51 -0.03 -5.69
N SER A 348 9.30 -1.19 -5.05
CA SER A 348 9.58 -2.52 -5.61
C SER A 348 8.84 -2.81 -6.93
N ARG A 349 7.68 -2.17 -7.14
CA ARG A 349 6.83 -2.34 -8.33
C ARG A 349 7.33 -1.58 -9.56
N PHE A 350 8.18 -0.56 -9.37
CA PHE A 350 8.61 0.35 -10.43
C PHE A 350 9.68 -0.21 -11.39
N PRO A 351 10.69 -1.00 -10.96
CA PRO A 351 11.67 -1.61 -11.87
C PRO A 351 11.04 -2.35 -13.06
N ARG A 352 10.04 -3.21 -12.81
CA ARG A 352 9.30 -3.97 -13.83
C ARG A 352 8.53 -3.01 -14.77
N LEU A 353 7.67 -2.16 -14.21
CA LEU A 353 6.89 -1.15 -14.95
C LEU A 353 7.77 -0.25 -15.85
N VAL A 354 8.92 0.19 -15.35
CA VAL A 354 9.86 1.06 -16.07
C VAL A 354 10.52 0.30 -17.23
N ARG A 355 10.96 -0.95 -16.99
CA ARG A 355 11.58 -1.82 -18.00
C ARG A 355 10.61 -2.10 -19.16
N ASP A 356 9.37 -2.48 -18.84
CA ASP A 356 8.36 -2.84 -19.83
C ASP A 356 7.92 -1.63 -20.67
N LEU A 357 7.70 -0.48 -20.03
CA LEU A 357 7.31 0.74 -20.73
C LEU A 357 8.47 1.34 -21.54
N ALA A 358 9.71 1.28 -21.05
CA ALA A 358 10.89 1.70 -21.81
C ALA A 358 11.10 0.84 -23.06
N SER A 359 10.94 -0.48 -22.93
CA SER A 359 10.97 -1.43 -24.06
C SER A 359 9.89 -1.10 -25.09
N LYS A 360 8.63 -0.95 -24.64
CA LYS A 360 7.47 -0.61 -25.50
C LYS A 360 7.62 0.73 -26.23
N LEU A 361 8.36 1.69 -25.66
CA LEU A 361 8.63 3.00 -26.25
C LEU A 361 9.95 3.07 -27.04
N GLY A 362 10.74 2.00 -27.10
CA GLY A 362 12.05 1.98 -27.78
C GLY A 362 13.10 2.87 -27.12
N LYS A 363 13.09 2.98 -25.78
CA LYS A 363 13.97 3.84 -24.99
C LYS A 363 14.87 3.01 -24.08
N GLN A 364 16.08 3.50 -23.83
CA GLN A 364 17.00 2.93 -22.84
C GLN A 364 16.94 3.78 -21.58
N VAL A 365 16.54 3.20 -20.45
CA VAL A 365 16.37 3.92 -19.19
C VAL A 365 16.91 3.09 -18.04
N GLU A 366 17.63 3.74 -17.14
CA GLU A 366 18.11 3.22 -15.86
C GLU A 366 17.26 3.84 -14.73
N LEU A 367 16.85 3.02 -13.75
CA LEU A 367 16.01 3.43 -12.64
C LEU A 367 16.84 3.49 -11.35
N THR A 368 16.92 4.67 -10.75
CA THR A 368 17.55 4.87 -9.43
C THR A 368 16.47 5.00 -8.37
N LEU A 369 16.51 4.15 -7.33
CA LEU A 369 15.63 4.24 -6.16
C LEU A 369 16.43 4.77 -4.96
N GLN A 370 15.92 5.76 -4.25
CA GLN A 370 16.56 6.37 -3.08
C GLN A 370 15.56 6.51 -1.93
N GLY A 371 15.96 6.12 -0.71
CA GLY A 371 15.08 6.24 0.46
C GLY A 371 13.94 5.21 0.52
N SER A 372 14.09 4.02 -0.07
CA SER A 372 13.11 2.92 0.04
C SER A 372 12.76 2.58 1.51
N SER A 373 13.73 2.73 2.42
CA SER A 373 13.56 2.55 3.86
C SER A 373 12.93 3.75 4.59
N THR A 374 12.37 4.73 3.88
CA THR A 374 11.59 5.81 4.53
C THR A 374 10.19 5.31 4.88
N GLU A 375 9.72 5.72 6.04
CA GLU A 375 8.43 5.31 6.60
C GLU A 375 7.31 6.26 6.15
N LEU A 376 6.18 5.70 5.71
CA LEU A 376 5.01 6.43 5.21
C LEU A 376 3.72 5.69 5.63
N ASP A 377 2.64 6.43 5.90
CA ASP A 377 1.37 5.85 6.37
C ASP A 377 0.76 4.87 5.35
N LYS A 378 0.29 3.69 5.78
CA LYS A 378 -0.29 2.67 4.87
C LYS A 378 -1.39 3.24 3.94
N SER A 379 -2.27 4.11 4.43
CA SER A 379 -3.32 4.70 3.58
C SER A 379 -2.80 5.77 2.62
N LEU A 380 -1.61 6.33 2.85
CA LEU A 380 -0.90 7.15 1.88
C LEU A 380 -0.16 6.26 0.86
N ILE A 381 0.43 5.12 1.27
CA ILE A 381 1.01 4.11 0.35
C ILE A 381 -0.02 3.68 -0.71
N GLU A 382 -1.22 3.31 -0.29
CA GLU A 382 -2.27 2.84 -1.19
C GLU A 382 -2.74 3.94 -2.18
N ARG A 383 -2.73 5.21 -1.75
CA ARG A 383 -3.18 6.36 -2.55
C ARG A 383 -2.09 7.02 -3.40
N ILE A 384 -0.80 6.82 -3.10
CA ILE A 384 0.32 7.46 -3.81
C ILE A 384 0.80 6.65 -5.04
N ILE A 385 0.45 5.35 -5.12
CA ILE A 385 0.80 4.47 -6.24
C ILE A 385 0.30 5.02 -7.59
N ASP A 386 -0.98 5.35 -7.71
CA ASP A 386 -1.58 5.87 -8.95
C ASP A 386 -0.93 7.20 -9.41
N PRO A 387 -0.78 8.23 -8.55
CA PRO A 387 0.02 9.42 -8.83
C PRO A 387 1.44 9.11 -9.35
N LEU A 388 2.22 8.30 -8.63
CA LEU A 388 3.61 8.01 -9.00
C LEU A 388 3.72 7.20 -10.31
N THR A 389 2.82 6.23 -10.51
CA THR A 389 2.70 5.47 -11.77
C THR A 389 2.48 6.40 -12.96
N HIS A 390 1.67 7.46 -12.79
CA HIS A 390 1.45 8.44 -13.85
C HIS A 390 2.64 9.40 -14.02
N LEU A 391 3.28 9.87 -12.95
CA LEU A 391 4.49 10.70 -13.06
C LEU A 391 5.62 9.97 -13.79
N VAL A 392 5.91 8.72 -13.38
CA VAL A 392 6.89 7.84 -14.02
C VAL A 392 6.55 7.58 -15.49
N ARG A 393 5.28 7.31 -15.81
CA ARG A 393 4.81 7.17 -17.20
C ARG A 393 5.09 8.42 -18.02
N ASN A 394 4.89 9.62 -17.48
CA ASN A 394 5.07 10.87 -18.22
C ASN A 394 6.57 11.22 -18.40
N SER A 395 7.41 10.94 -17.41
CA SER A 395 8.87 10.98 -17.59
C SER A 395 9.34 9.96 -18.63
N LEU A 396 8.74 8.77 -18.71
CA LEU A 396 9.09 7.75 -19.72
C LEU A 396 8.57 8.04 -21.13
N ASP A 397 7.36 8.57 -21.29
CA ASP A 397 6.75 8.87 -22.59
C ASP A 397 7.25 10.22 -23.14
N HIS A 398 7.15 11.29 -22.36
CA HIS A 398 7.37 12.67 -22.83
C HIS A 398 8.67 13.30 -22.32
N GLY A 399 9.16 12.91 -21.14
CA GLY A 399 10.42 13.43 -20.57
C GLY A 399 11.66 12.91 -21.29
N ILE A 400 11.96 11.62 -21.13
CA ILE A 400 13.16 10.97 -21.67
C ILE A 400 13.04 10.80 -23.18
N GLU A 401 14.05 11.28 -23.91
CA GLU A 401 14.12 11.24 -25.37
C GLU A 401 14.63 9.87 -25.88
N SER A 402 14.45 9.56 -27.17
CA SER A 402 15.04 8.34 -27.75
C SER A 402 16.58 8.40 -27.75
N PRO A 403 17.30 7.25 -27.69
CA PRO A 403 18.76 7.23 -27.60
C PRO A 403 19.46 8.04 -28.71
N GLU A 404 18.91 8.03 -29.93
CA GLU A 404 19.40 8.83 -31.06
C GLU A 404 19.32 10.35 -30.80
N LYS A 405 18.20 10.83 -30.24
CA LYS A 405 18.01 12.23 -29.89
C LYS A 405 18.90 12.64 -28.73
N ARG A 406 19.02 11.78 -27.71
CA ARG A 406 19.93 11.99 -26.56
C ARG A 406 21.38 12.12 -27.03
N ALA A 407 21.84 11.23 -27.91
CA ALA A 407 23.16 11.31 -28.53
C ALA A 407 23.36 12.59 -29.36
N ALA A 408 22.35 13.00 -30.15
CA ALA A 408 22.39 14.26 -30.90
C ALA A 408 22.41 15.51 -30.00
N ALA A 409 21.82 15.44 -28.80
CA ALA A 409 21.88 16.46 -27.76
C ALA A 409 23.15 16.41 -26.90
N GLY A 410 24.06 15.45 -27.13
CA GLY A 410 25.29 15.28 -26.34
C GLY A 410 25.09 14.64 -24.96
N LYS A 411 23.93 14.00 -24.71
CA LYS A 411 23.63 13.26 -23.48
C LYS A 411 24.06 11.79 -23.58
N SER A 412 24.04 11.09 -22.43
CA SER A 412 24.10 9.62 -22.40
C SER A 412 22.98 9.02 -23.25
N PRO A 413 23.20 7.95 -24.03
CA PRO A 413 22.13 7.27 -24.77
C PRO A 413 21.09 6.63 -23.84
N VAL A 414 21.51 6.24 -22.63
CA VAL A 414 20.63 5.80 -21.53
C VAL A 414 20.10 7.04 -20.80
N GLY A 415 18.79 7.10 -20.56
CA GLY A 415 18.15 8.08 -19.67
C GLY A 415 18.17 7.63 -18.22
N ASN A 416 18.24 8.59 -17.29
CA ASN A 416 18.13 8.29 -15.86
C ASN A 416 16.77 8.76 -15.35
N LEU A 417 16.08 7.88 -14.61
CA LEU A 417 14.88 8.19 -13.86
C LEU A 417 15.16 7.89 -12.38
N ILE A 418 15.02 8.90 -11.53
CA ILE A 418 15.26 8.81 -10.09
C ILE A 418 13.92 8.95 -9.37
N LEU A 419 13.59 8.00 -8.49
CA LEU A 419 12.58 8.18 -7.45
C LEU A 419 13.31 8.29 -6.12
N SER A 420 13.08 9.38 -5.39
CA SER A 420 13.57 9.58 -4.03
C SER A 420 12.41 9.77 -3.06
N ALA A 421 12.61 9.35 -1.82
CA ALA A 421 11.74 9.69 -0.69
C ALA A 421 12.59 10.09 0.52
N GLU A 422 12.28 11.22 1.15
CA GLU A 422 12.98 11.75 2.34
C GLU A 422 12.00 12.37 3.35
N HIS A 423 12.34 12.30 4.64
CA HIS A 423 11.59 12.99 5.71
C HIS A 423 12.09 14.43 5.86
N GLN A 424 11.23 15.41 5.55
CA GLN A 424 11.57 16.83 5.56
C GLN A 424 10.57 17.64 6.42
N GLY A 425 11.00 18.00 7.63
CA GLY A 425 10.30 19.00 8.47
C GLY A 425 8.90 18.61 8.94
N GLY A 426 8.61 17.31 9.11
CA GLY A 426 7.26 16.81 9.45
C GLY A 426 6.39 16.45 8.23
N ASN A 427 6.94 16.60 7.03
CA ASN A 427 6.39 16.07 5.78
C ASN A 427 7.31 14.98 5.21
N ILE A 428 6.78 14.14 4.33
CA ILE A 428 7.55 13.25 3.48
C ILE A 428 7.60 13.90 2.11
N CYS A 429 8.80 14.20 1.63
CA CYS A 429 9.05 14.66 0.28
C CYS A 429 9.34 13.44 -0.59
N ILE A 430 8.55 13.23 -1.64
CA ILE A 430 8.79 12.22 -2.66
C ILE A 430 9.10 12.96 -3.96
N GLU A 431 10.29 12.77 -4.53
CA GLU A 431 10.66 13.38 -5.82
C GLU A 431 10.71 12.34 -6.94
N VAL A 432 10.18 12.72 -8.11
CA VAL A 432 10.37 12.01 -9.37
C VAL A 432 11.20 12.91 -10.28
N THR A 433 12.42 12.50 -10.62
CA THR A 433 13.37 13.29 -11.43
C THR A 433 13.81 12.54 -12.67
N ASP A 434 13.64 13.14 -13.85
CA ASP A 434 14.22 12.67 -15.12
C ASP A 434 15.30 13.61 -15.66
N ASP A 435 16.25 13.06 -16.45
CA ASP A 435 17.26 13.83 -17.19
C ASP A 435 16.82 14.15 -18.65
N GLY A 436 15.51 14.25 -18.85
CA GLY A 436 14.85 14.33 -20.15
C GLY A 436 14.96 15.67 -20.88
N ALA A 437 14.09 15.87 -21.88
CA ALA A 437 14.02 17.10 -22.66
C ALA A 437 13.62 18.33 -21.82
N GLY A 438 13.04 18.12 -20.63
CA GLY A 438 12.44 19.17 -19.81
C GLY A 438 11.16 19.74 -20.44
N LEU A 439 10.46 20.58 -19.69
CA LEU A 439 9.23 21.21 -20.13
C LEU A 439 9.52 22.35 -21.11
N ASN A 440 8.92 22.28 -22.30
CA ASN A 440 9.03 23.34 -23.30
C ASN A 440 8.06 24.50 -22.96
N ARG A 441 8.61 25.55 -22.33
CA ARG A 441 7.90 26.75 -21.90
C ARG A 441 7.05 27.37 -23.02
N GLU A 442 7.61 27.51 -24.23
CA GLU A 442 6.93 28.14 -25.37
C GLU A 442 5.68 27.37 -25.82
N ARG A 443 5.75 26.04 -25.93
CA ARG A 443 4.60 25.19 -26.29
C ARG A 443 3.53 25.18 -25.22
N ILE A 444 3.91 25.24 -23.93
CA ILE A 444 2.95 25.32 -22.81
C ILE A 444 2.21 26.66 -22.86
N LEU A 445 2.94 27.79 -22.97
CA LEU A 445 2.36 29.14 -23.09
C LEU A 445 1.43 29.24 -24.30
N ALA A 446 1.86 28.75 -25.47
CA ALA A 446 1.05 28.78 -26.69
C ALA A 446 -0.24 27.94 -26.56
N LYS A 447 -0.17 26.76 -25.92
CA LYS A 447 -1.37 25.92 -25.71
C LYS A 447 -2.32 26.54 -24.68
N ALA A 448 -1.80 27.11 -23.59
CA ALA A 448 -2.57 27.85 -22.59
C ALA A 448 -3.29 29.07 -23.20
N MET A 449 -2.61 29.86 -24.04
CA MET A 449 -3.23 30.95 -24.79
C MET A 449 -4.35 30.45 -25.73
N SER A 450 -4.14 29.33 -26.44
CA SER A 450 -5.16 28.78 -27.35
C SER A 450 -6.38 28.18 -26.62
N GLN A 451 -6.21 27.76 -25.36
CA GLN A 451 -7.31 27.35 -24.47
C GLN A 451 -7.95 28.54 -23.72
N GLY A 452 -7.55 29.79 -23.99
CA GLY A 452 -8.12 30.98 -23.37
C GLY A 452 -7.73 31.18 -21.90
N MET A 453 -6.64 30.54 -21.44
CA MET A 453 -6.12 30.75 -20.10
C MET A 453 -5.50 32.15 -19.96
N ALA A 454 -5.50 32.69 -18.73
CA ALA A 454 -4.84 33.95 -18.44
C ALA A 454 -3.32 33.73 -18.36
N VAL A 455 -2.59 34.14 -19.40
CA VAL A 455 -1.14 33.97 -19.55
C VAL A 455 -0.48 35.35 -19.59
N SER A 456 0.66 35.51 -18.91
CA SER A 456 1.50 36.72 -18.94
C SER A 456 2.93 36.37 -19.35
N GLU A 457 3.59 37.28 -20.08
CA GLU A 457 5.03 37.17 -20.36
C GLU A 457 5.88 37.21 -19.07
N SER A 458 5.33 37.77 -17.98
CA SER A 458 5.98 37.92 -16.68
C SER A 458 5.98 36.67 -15.79
N MET A 459 5.35 35.56 -16.20
CA MET A 459 5.23 34.35 -15.37
C MET A 459 6.59 33.68 -15.14
N THR A 460 6.83 33.11 -13.96
CA THR A 460 8.04 32.30 -13.70
C THR A 460 8.03 30.98 -14.49
N ASP A 461 9.12 30.21 -14.46
CA ASP A 461 9.11 28.86 -15.06
C ASP A 461 8.22 27.90 -14.25
N ASP A 462 8.24 28.02 -12.93
CA ASP A 462 7.43 27.20 -12.01
C ASP A 462 5.92 27.49 -12.20
N GLU A 463 5.53 28.77 -12.35
CA GLU A 463 4.15 29.17 -12.67
C GLU A 463 3.68 28.63 -14.02
N VAL A 464 4.57 28.51 -15.02
CA VAL A 464 4.25 27.90 -16.31
C VAL A 464 4.17 26.37 -16.20
N GLY A 465 5.04 25.74 -15.40
CA GLY A 465 4.93 24.31 -15.06
C GLY A 465 3.59 23.97 -14.41
N MET A 466 3.11 24.81 -13.49
CA MET A 466 1.81 24.65 -12.82
C MET A 466 0.60 24.67 -13.76
N LEU A 467 0.71 25.23 -14.97
CA LEU A 467 -0.37 25.19 -15.98
C LEU A 467 -0.67 23.76 -16.46
N ILE A 468 0.30 22.84 -16.37
CA ILE A 468 0.12 21.43 -16.75
C ILE A 468 -0.95 20.74 -15.89
N PHE A 469 -1.15 21.20 -14.66
CA PHE A 469 -2.18 20.69 -13.77
C PHE A 469 -3.57 21.32 -13.96
N ALA A 470 -3.78 22.15 -14.99
CA ALA A 470 -5.09 22.75 -15.24
C ALA A 470 -6.07 21.74 -15.86
N PRO A 471 -7.38 21.79 -15.51
CA PRO A 471 -8.37 20.85 -16.05
C PRO A 471 -8.43 20.85 -17.58
N GLY A 472 -8.28 19.67 -18.19
CA GLY A 472 -8.24 19.53 -19.65
C GLY A 472 -6.97 20.06 -20.33
N PHE A 473 -5.94 20.42 -19.57
CA PHE A 473 -4.62 20.75 -20.11
C PHE A 473 -3.81 19.47 -20.35
N SER A 474 -3.74 19.05 -21.61
CA SER A 474 -2.80 18.02 -22.07
C SER A 474 -2.02 18.55 -23.26
N THR A 475 -0.72 18.30 -23.31
CA THR A 475 0.15 18.72 -24.43
C THR A 475 -0.05 17.86 -25.67
N ALA A 476 -0.57 16.64 -25.54
CA ALA A 476 -0.79 15.69 -26.63
C ALA A 476 -1.68 16.21 -27.77
N GLU A 477 -1.47 15.67 -28.97
CA GLU A 477 -2.22 15.99 -30.21
C GLU A 477 -3.16 14.85 -30.64
N GLN A 478 -3.03 13.66 -30.03
CA GLN A 478 -3.94 12.52 -30.16
C GLN A 478 -4.11 11.84 -28.79
N VAL A 479 -5.28 11.23 -28.57
CA VAL A 479 -5.50 10.33 -27.42
C VAL A 479 -4.94 8.96 -27.79
N THR A 480 -3.97 8.46 -27.05
CA THR A 480 -3.42 7.11 -27.21
C THR A 480 -4.18 6.11 -26.34
N ASP A 481 -4.29 4.85 -26.76
CA ASP A 481 -5.05 3.82 -26.03
C ASP A 481 -4.52 3.58 -24.61
N VAL A 482 -3.23 3.86 -24.38
CA VAL A 482 -2.56 3.78 -23.06
C VAL A 482 -3.09 4.85 -22.07
N SER A 483 -3.79 5.87 -22.56
CA SER A 483 -4.41 6.96 -21.77
C SER A 483 -5.89 6.68 -21.41
N GLY A 484 -6.45 5.53 -21.81
CA GLY A 484 -7.89 5.20 -21.81
C GLY A 484 -8.67 5.18 -20.48
N ARG A 485 -8.08 5.60 -19.35
CA ARG A 485 -8.81 5.80 -18.07
C ARG A 485 -9.11 7.27 -17.74
N GLY A 486 -8.76 8.22 -18.63
CA GLY A 486 -9.10 9.64 -18.44
C GLY A 486 -8.30 10.34 -17.32
N VAL A 487 -7.16 9.77 -16.93
CA VAL A 487 -6.28 10.34 -15.91
C VAL A 487 -5.39 11.41 -16.56
N GLY A 488 -5.71 12.68 -16.34
CA GLY A 488 -4.83 13.80 -16.67
C GLY A 488 -3.88 14.15 -15.51
N MET A 489 -3.04 15.16 -15.71
CA MET A 489 -2.20 15.69 -14.62
C MET A 489 -3.04 16.42 -13.56
N ASP A 490 -4.17 17.01 -13.98
CA ASP A 490 -5.22 17.53 -13.09
C ASP A 490 -5.72 16.49 -12.08
N VAL A 491 -5.92 15.23 -12.49
CA VAL A 491 -6.29 14.13 -11.59
C VAL A 491 -5.16 13.83 -10.59
N VAL A 492 -3.90 13.79 -11.04
CA VAL A 492 -2.75 13.58 -10.14
C VAL A 492 -2.66 14.67 -9.08
N LYS A 493 -2.83 15.95 -9.46
CA LYS A 493 -2.88 17.05 -8.49
C LYS A 493 -4.06 16.91 -7.53
N ARG A 494 -5.24 16.54 -8.02
CA ARG A 494 -6.43 16.37 -7.16
C ARG A 494 -6.21 15.24 -6.14
N ASN A 495 -5.71 14.08 -6.57
CA ASN A 495 -5.41 12.96 -5.67
C ASN A 495 -4.38 13.34 -4.58
N ILE A 496 -3.36 14.13 -4.93
CA ILE A 496 -2.38 14.66 -3.96
C ILE A 496 -3.03 15.63 -2.97
N GLN A 497 -3.93 16.51 -3.43
CA GLN A 497 -4.69 17.41 -2.56
C GLN A 497 -5.70 16.67 -1.67
N GLU A 498 -6.29 15.56 -2.13
CA GLU A 498 -7.14 14.65 -1.35
C GLU A 498 -6.34 13.87 -0.28
N MET A 499 -5.02 13.75 -0.44
CA MET A 499 -4.09 13.30 0.61
C MET A 499 -3.63 14.41 1.57
N GLY A 500 -4.10 15.65 1.39
CA GLY A 500 -3.65 16.82 2.16
C GLY A 500 -2.26 17.33 1.76
N GLY A 501 -1.70 16.83 0.65
CA GLY A 501 -0.35 17.16 0.21
C GLY A 501 -0.25 18.36 -0.75
N HIS A 502 0.99 18.73 -1.06
CA HIS A 502 1.34 19.68 -2.10
C HIS A 502 2.12 19.00 -3.24
N VAL A 503 2.12 19.62 -4.42
CA VAL A 503 2.91 19.16 -5.57
C VAL A 503 3.60 20.34 -6.24
N GLU A 504 4.91 20.23 -6.44
CA GLU A 504 5.75 21.22 -7.11
C GLU A 504 6.34 20.64 -8.41
N ILE A 505 6.61 21.49 -9.40
CA ILE A 505 7.36 21.13 -10.61
C ILE A 505 8.51 22.13 -10.76
N ALA A 506 9.74 21.62 -10.80
CA ALA A 506 10.92 22.35 -11.26
C ALA A 506 11.42 21.69 -12.54
N SER A 507 11.49 22.43 -13.65
CA SER A 507 11.92 21.87 -14.94
C SER A 507 12.82 22.83 -15.69
N ARG A 508 13.76 22.29 -16.46
CA ARG A 508 14.68 23.07 -17.30
C ARG A 508 14.88 22.39 -18.64
N GLN A 509 14.54 23.10 -19.71
CA GLN A 509 14.63 22.58 -21.07
C GLN A 509 16.08 22.14 -21.38
N GLY A 510 16.22 20.91 -21.86
CA GLY A 510 17.49 20.22 -22.11
C GLY A 510 18.16 19.59 -20.88
N GLN A 511 17.73 19.89 -19.65
CA GLN A 511 18.29 19.33 -18.41
C GLN A 511 17.40 18.26 -17.78
N GLY A 512 16.07 18.39 -17.89
CA GLY A 512 15.12 17.42 -17.36
C GLY A 512 14.01 18.05 -16.51
N THR A 513 13.30 17.22 -15.74
CA THR A 513 12.19 17.64 -14.87
C THR A 513 12.27 16.94 -13.52
N THR A 514 12.10 17.69 -12.44
CA THR A 514 11.86 17.21 -11.07
C THR A 514 10.45 17.59 -10.65
N ILE A 515 9.67 16.60 -10.22
CA ILE A 515 8.34 16.79 -9.65
C ILE A 515 8.41 16.35 -8.18
N ARG A 516 8.07 17.24 -7.25
CA ARG A 516 8.02 16.94 -5.82
C ARG A 516 6.60 16.76 -5.35
N ILE A 517 6.37 15.78 -4.49
CA ILE A 517 5.13 15.60 -3.74
C ILE A 517 5.48 15.72 -2.26
N LEU A 518 4.87 16.68 -1.56
CA LEU A 518 5.04 16.84 -0.11
C LEU A 518 3.77 16.36 0.57
N LEU A 519 3.86 15.29 1.36
CA LEU A 519 2.74 14.69 2.11
C LEU A 519 2.95 14.88 3.61
N PRO A 520 1.93 15.26 4.41
CA PRO A 520 2.06 15.37 5.86
C PRO A 520 2.25 13.98 6.50
N LEU A 521 3.10 13.86 7.54
CA LEU A 521 3.25 12.60 8.30
C LEU A 521 2.06 12.28 9.23
N THR A 522 1.17 13.24 9.47
CA THR A 522 0.06 13.09 10.41
C THR A 522 -1.23 12.64 9.71
N LEU A 523 -2.15 12.10 10.51
CA LEU A 523 -3.60 12.23 10.24
C LEU A 523 -3.94 13.64 9.76
N ALA A 524 -4.99 13.75 8.94
CA ALA A 524 -5.41 15.00 8.29
C ALA A 524 -5.68 16.11 9.32
N ILE A 525 -4.64 16.90 9.59
CA ILE A 525 -4.63 18.07 10.46
C ILE A 525 -4.26 19.23 9.56
N LEU A 526 -5.12 20.25 9.55
CA LEU A 526 -4.94 21.44 8.74
C LEU A 526 -4.53 22.60 9.65
N ASP A 527 -3.44 23.26 9.32
CA ASP A 527 -3.15 24.60 9.85
C ASP A 527 -4.15 25.58 9.24
N GLY A 528 -5.03 26.12 10.08
CA GLY A 528 -6.19 26.91 9.66
C GLY A 528 -6.23 28.28 10.32
N MET A 529 -6.51 29.32 9.52
CA MET A 529 -6.94 30.61 10.05
C MET A 529 -8.44 30.54 10.33
N SER A 530 -8.82 30.60 11.61
CA SER A 530 -10.22 30.63 12.04
C SER A 530 -10.77 32.05 11.89
N VAL A 531 -11.89 32.18 11.16
CA VAL A 531 -12.56 33.45 10.84
C VAL A 531 -14.06 33.36 11.17
N LYS A 532 -14.65 34.48 11.60
CA LYS A 532 -16.06 34.54 11.99
C LYS A 532 -16.88 35.39 11.03
N VAL A 533 -18.12 34.98 10.80
CA VAL A 533 -19.16 35.71 10.06
C VAL A 533 -20.45 35.67 10.89
N ASN A 534 -20.85 36.80 11.46
CA ASN A 534 -21.85 36.85 12.54
C ASN A 534 -21.53 35.87 13.69
N GLU A 535 -22.30 34.78 13.81
CA GLU A 535 -22.06 33.69 14.77
C GLU A 535 -21.35 32.47 14.15
N GLU A 536 -21.33 32.33 12.83
CA GLU A 536 -20.77 31.19 12.13
C GLU A 536 -19.23 31.24 12.06
N VAL A 537 -18.57 30.08 12.22
CA VAL A 537 -17.11 29.95 12.18
C VAL A 537 -16.64 29.13 10.98
N PHE A 538 -15.73 29.72 10.21
CA PHE A 538 -15.11 29.10 9.04
C PHE A 538 -13.60 28.98 9.25
N ILE A 539 -12.98 27.97 8.63
CA ILE A 539 -11.54 27.78 8.62
C ILE A 539 -11.02 28.01 7.20
N LEU A 540 -10.07 28.95 7.07
CA LEU A 540 -9.33 29.17 5.83
C LEU A 540 -8.00 28.40 5.90
N PRO A 541 -7.65 27.53 4.94
CA PRO A 541 -6.35 26.88 4.88
C PRO A 541 -5.19 27.90 4.94
N LEU A 542 -4.30 27.79 5.93
CA LEU A 542 -3.30 28.83 6.20
C LEU A 542 -2.30 29.00 5.05
N ASN A 543 -2.01 27.92 4.32
CA ASN A 543 -1.17 27.93 3.11
C ASN A 543 -1.76 28.75 1.94
N ALA A 544 -3.06 29.05 1.96
CA ALA A 544 -3.73 29.88 0.97
C ALA A 544 -3.90 31.35 1.43
N VAL A 545 -3.58 31.67 2.69
CA VAL A 545 -3.68 33.02 3.28
C VAL A 545 -2.37 33.78 3.07
N MET A 546 -2.40 34.86 2.29
CA MET A 546 -1.22 35.70 2.06
C MET A 546 -1.03 36.73 3.18
N GLU A 547 -2.06 37.54 3.43
CA GLU A 547 -2.10 38.58 4.45
C GLU A 547 -3.56 38.92 4.81
N SER A 548 -3.76 39.73 5.85
CA SER A 548 -5.08 40.25 6.21
C SER A 548 -4.99 41.73 6.60
N LEU A 549 -6.01 42.50 6.26
CA LEU A 549 -6.06 43.94 6.48
C LEU A 549 -7.52 44.42 6.65
N GLN A 550 -7.70 45.54 7.34
CA GLN A 550 -8.99 46.22 7.38
C GLN A 550 -9.06 47.22 6.21
N PRO A 551 -10.00 47.09 5.26
CA PRO A 551 -10.08 47.96 4.09
C PRO A 551 -10.66 49.33 4.45
N ARG A 552 -10.29 50.37 3.71
CA ARG A 552 -10.89 51.71 3.84
C ARG A 552 -11.89 51.97 2.72
N GLU A 553 -12.73 52.99 2.88
CA GLU A 553 -13.63 53.46 1.80
C GLU A 553 -12.85 53.91 0.55
N GLU A 554 -11.66 54.48 0.74
CA GLU A 554 -10.80 54.96 -0.35
C GLU A 554 -10.20 53.84 -1.21
N ASP A 555 -10.03 52.63 -0.66
CA ASP A 555 -9.48 51.46 -1.35
C ASP A 555 -10.56 50.63 -2.09
N LEU A 556 -11.84 50.94 -1.89
CA LEU A 556 -12.98 50.10 -2.30
C LEU A 556 -13.67 50.63 -3.56
N HIS A 557 -13.27 50.13 -4.72
CA HIS A 557 -13.75 50.61 -6.02
C HIS A 557 -14.89 49.73 -6.58
N PRO A 558 -16.05 50.32 -6.96
CA PRO A 558 -17.11 49.59 -7.65
C PRO A 558 -16.79 49.41 -9.14
N LEU A 559 -16.94 48.19 -9.66
CA LEU A 559 -16.80 47.88 -11.09
C LEU A 559 -18.15 47.83 -11.80
N ALA A 560 -18.11 48.08 -13.11
CA ALA A 560 -19.25 47.83 -13.99
C ALA A 560 -19.60 46.33 -13.96
N GLY A 561 -20.87 46.00 -13.67
CA GLY A 561 -21.33 44.63 -13.41
C GLY A 561 -21.68 44.35 -11.94
N GLY A 562 -21.42 45.30 -11.02
CA GLY A 562 -21.79 45.17 -9.61
C GLY A 562 -20.77 44.43 -8.75
N GLU A 563 -19.62 44.07 -9.31
CA GLU A 563 -18.46 43.65 -8.53
C GLU A 563 -17.88 44.84 -7.75
N ARG A 564 -17.24 44.54 -6.62
CA ARG A 564 -16.35 45.47 -5.91
C ARG A 564 -14.93 44.91 -6.04
N VAL A 565 -13.95 45.77 -6.24
CA VAL A 565 -12.54 45.43 -6.05
C VAL A 565 -11.97 46.21 -4.87
N LEU A 566 -10.95 45.64 -4.26
CA LEU A 566 -10.12 46.29 -3.26
C LEU A 566 -8.77 46.61 -3.90
N GLU A 567 -8.33 47.87 -3.85
CA GLU A 567 -6.96 48.22 -4.22
C GLU A 567 -6.00 47.82 -3.08
N VAL A 568 -5.00 47.00 -3.37
CA VAL A 568 -3.96 46.60 -2.43
C VAL A 568 -2.62 46.86 -3.08
N ARG A 569 -1.87 47.85 -2.56
CA ARG A 569 -0.53 48.23 -3.04
C ARG A 569 -0.47 48.58 -4.54
N GLY A 570 -1.59 49.06 -5.11
CA GLY A 570 -1.74 49.38 -6.54
C GLY A 570 -2.27 48.24 -7.42
N GLU A 571 -2.64 47.10 -6.84
CA GLU A 571 -3.28 45.98 -7.55
C GLU A 571 -4.77 45.86 -7.17
N TYR A 572 -5.66 45.69 -8.16
CA TYR A 572 -7.09 45.52 -7.93
C TYR A 572 -7.47 44.05 -7.73
N LEU A 573 -7.88 43.70 -6.51
CA LEU A 573 -8.30 42.35 -6.14
C LEU A 573 -9.84 42.23 -6.07
N PRO A 574 -10.47 41.23 -6.70
CA PRO A 574 -11.92 41.03 -6.60
C PRO A 574 -12.36 40.76 -5.16
N LEU A 575 -13.39 41.48 -4.68
CA LEU A 575 -13.93 41.34 -3.34
C LEU A 575 -15.09 40.32 -3.30
N VAL A 576 -14.84 39.22 -2.60
CA VAL A 576 -15.78 38.16 -2.25
C VAL A 576 -16.29 38.43 -0.84
N GLU A 577 -17.61 38.42 -0.65
CA GLU A 577 -18.25 38.63 0.64
C GLU A 577 -18.68 37.26 1.18
N LEU A 578 -17.98 36.73 2.20
CA LEU A 578 -18.15 35.33 2.64
C LEU A 578 -19.60 35.02 3.03
N TRP A 579 -20.28 35.97 3.67
CA TRP A 579 -21.69 35.87 4.05
C TRP A 579 -22.66 35.75 2.88
N LYS A 580 -22.33 36.30 1.70
CA LYS A 580 -23.18 36.15 0.50
C LYS A 580 -23.05 34.78 -0.14
N VAL A 581 -21.84 34.20 -0.11
CA VAL A 581 -21.60 32.91 -0.77
C VAL A 581 -22.27 31.76 -0.02
N PHE A 582 -22.32 31.84 1.32
CA PHE A 582 -22.94 30.85 2.20
C PHE A 582 -24.29 31.29 2.83
N ASP A 583 -24.91 32.37 2.34
CA ASP A 583 -26.21 32.92 2.79
C ASP A 583 -26.32 33.15 4.32
N VAL A 584 -25.24 33.64 4.94
CA VAL A 584 -25.17 33.85 6.39
C VAL A 584 -25.85 35.17 6.78
N GLN A 585 -26.99 35.06 7.48
CA GLN A 585 -27.76 36.21 7.92
C GLN A 585 -27.11 36.94 9.10
N GLY A 586 -27.29 38.26 9.16
CA GLY A 586 -26.80 39.12 10.26
C GLY A 586 -25.33 39.54 10.21
N ALA A 587 -24.58 39.09 9.19
CA ALA A 587 -23.18 39.48 8.98
C ALA A 587 -22.99 40.97 8.65
N LYS A 588 -21.77 41.50 8.85
CA LYS A 588 -21.47 42.91 8.55
C LYS A 588 -21.52 43.14 7.03
N THR A 589 -22.51 43.93 6.61
CA THR A 589 -22.75 44.25 5.19
C THR A 589 -21.75 45.30 4.64
N GLU A 590 -21.06 46.03 5.52
CA GLU A 590 -20.15 47.12 5.20
C GLU A 590 -18.68 46.66 5.36
N ALA A 591 -17.92 46.67 4.26
CA ALA A 591 -16.60 46.02 4.19
C ALA A 591 -15.55 46.64 5.14
N THR A 592 -15.62 47.94 5.34
CA THR A 592 -14.83 48.75 6.29
C THR A 592 -14.99 48.33 7.76
N GLN A 593 -16.12 47.72 8.12
CA GLN A 593 -16.38 47.24 9.49
C GLN A 593 -15.89 45.81 9.73
N GLY A 594 -15.58 45.06 8.67
CA GLY A 594 -15.01 43.71 8.72
C GLY A 594 -13.48 43.72 8.58
N ILE A 595 -12.93 42.55 8.30
CA ILE A 595 -11.52 42.34 7.94
C ILE A 595 -11.50 41.61 6.59
N VAL A 596 -10.56 41.98 5.72
CA VAL A 596 -10.31 41.27 4.46
C VAL A 596 -9.10 40.36 4.64
N VAL A 597 -9.27 39.09 4.27
CA VAL A 597 -8.18 38.12 4.10
C VAL A 597 -7.85 38.02 2.62
N ILE A 598 -6.58 38.21 2.25
CA ILE A 598 -6.12 38.02 0.87
C ILE A 598 -5.78 36.55 0.68
N LEU A 599 -6.49 35.92 -0.24
CA LEU A 599 -6.36 34.50 -0.55
C LEU A 599 -5.76 34.29 -1.94
N GLN A 600 -4.92 33.26 -2.08
CA GLN A 600 -4.33 32.83 -3.34
C GLN A 600 -4.70 31.37 -3.65
N SER A 601 -5.18 31.12 -4.87
CA SER A 601 -5.27 29.76 -5.45
C SER A 601 -5.01 29.80 -6.95
N ALA A 602 -4.33 28.78 -7.47
CA ALA A 602 -4.00 28.62 -8.89
C ALA A 602 -3.43 29.90 -9.56
N GLY A 603 -2.50 30.59 -8.88
CA GLY A 603 -1.89 31.84 -9.35
C GLY A 603 -2.79 33.08 -9.30
N ARG A 604 -4.07 32.94 -8.92
CA ARG A 604 -5.03 34.06 -8.80
C ARG A 604 -5.19 34.47 -7.35
N ARG A 605 -5.22 35.78 -7.13
CA ARG A 605 -5.40 36.40 -5.82
C ARG A 605 -6.78 37.08 -5.74
N TYR A 606 -7.44 36.99 -4.59
CA TYR A 606 -8.71 37.67 -4.34
C TYR A 606 -8.84 38.07 -2.87
N ALA A 607 -9.74 39.02 -2.59
CA ALA A 607 -10.03 39.54 -1.27
C ALA A 607 -11.29 38.86 -0.71
N LEU A 608 -11.19 38.21 0.45
CA LEU A 608 -12.33 37.62 1.15
C LEU A 608 -12.69 38.46 2.38
N LEU A 609 -13.86 39.09 2.37
CA LEU A 609 -14.40 39.83 3.52
C LEU A 609 -15.01 38.86 4.55
N VAL A 610 -14.59 39.01 5.79
CA VAL A 610 -15.11 38.33 7.00
C VAL A 610 -15.38 39.35 8.11
N ASP A 611 -16.15 38.99 9.14
CA ASP A 611 -16.52 39.95 10.18
C ASP A 611 -15.41 40.14 11.22
N GLN A 612 -14.68 39.06 11.54
CA GLN A 612 -13.58 38.99 12.52
C GLN A 612 -12.59 37.86 12.16
N LEU A 613 -11.32 37.99 12.57
CA LEU A 613 -10.37 36.87 12.67
C LEU A 613 -10.33 36.41 14.13
N ILE A 614 -10.41 35.10 14.36
CA ILE A 614 -10.31 34.50 15.69
C ILE A 614 -8.84 34.13 15.97
N GLY A 615 -8.16 33.51 14.99
CA GLY A 615 -6.73 33.20 15.07
C GLY A 615 -6.35 31.87 14.40
N GLN A 616 -5.05 31.58 14.39
CA GLN A 616 -4.50 30.33 13.85
C GLN A 616 -4.74 29.16 14.79
N HIS A 617 -5.26 28.06 14.26
CA HIS A 617 -5.55 26.82 14.98
C HIS A 617 -5.14 25.62 14.12
N GLN A 618 -4.54 24.60 14.73
CA GLN A 618 -4.38 23.29 14.08
C GLN A 618 -5.71 22.53 14.27
N VAL A 619 -6.36 22.13 13.18
CA VAL A 619 -7.71 21.53 13.23
C VAL A 619 -7.73 20.14 12.61
N VAL A 620 -8.37 19.18 13.29
CA VAL A 620 -8.53 17.81 12.78
C VAL A 620 -9.61 17.81 11.70
N VAL A 621 -9.24 17.49 10.47
CA VAL A 621 -10.14 17.44 9.32
C VAL A 621 -11.02 16.20 9.42
N LYS A 622 -12.35 16.39 9.40
CA LYS A 622 -13.33 15.30 9.27
C LYS A 622 -14.09 15.45 7.95
N ASN A 623 -14.20 14.34 7.21
CA ASN A 623 -14.94 14.29 5.96
C ASN A 623 -16.45 14.46 6.21
N LEU A 624 -17.12 15.24 5.35
CA LEU A 624 -18.56 15.50 5.38
C LEU A 624 -19.38 14.42 4.65
N GLU A 625 -18.78 13.70 3.71
CA GLU A 625 -19.48 12.90 2.68
C GLU A 625 -20.35 11.76 3.22
N SER A 626 -20.02 11.18 4.39
CA SER A 626 -20.79 10.07 4.98
C SER A 626 -22.21 10.47 5.39
N ASN A 627 -22.40 11.74 5.77
CA ASN A 627 -23.64 12.25 6.37
C ASN A 627 -24.27 13.42 5.61
N TYR A 628 -23.48 14.14 4.79
CA TYR A 628 -23.89 15.37 4.13
C TYR A 628 -23.58 15.33 2.63
N ARG A 629 -24.43 16.00 1.83
CA ARG A 629 -24.17 16.23 0.41
C ARG A 629 -22.98 17.18 0.26
N LYS A 630 -22.18 17.02 -0.79
CA LYS A 630 -21.10 17.98 -1.10
C LYS A 630 -21.67 19.39 -1.20
N VAL A 631 -21.22 20.29 -0.33
CA VAL A 631 -21.57 21.71 -0.35
C VAL A 631 -20.50 22.43 -1.16
N PRO A 632 -20.84 23.06 -2.31
CA PRO A 632 -19.85 23.80 -3.09
C PRO A 632 -19.16 24.88 -2.25
N GLY A 633 -17.83 24.97 -2.34
CA GLY A 633 -17.03 25.95 -1.58
C GLY A 633 -16.57 25.47 -0.21
N ILE A 634 -16.95 24.26 0.22
CA ILE A 634 -16.51 23.63 1.46
C ILE A 634 -15.79 22.32 1.12
N SER A 635 -14.56 22.16 1.60
CA SER A 635 -13.78 20.93 1.39
C SER A 635 -14.06 19.88 2.46
N ALA A 636 -14.21 20.30 3.72
CA ALA A 636 -14.39 19.43 4.88
C ALA A 636 -14.96 20.21 6.09
N ALA A 637 -15.08 19.57 7.24
CA ALA A 637 -15.41 20.22 8.50
C ALA A 637 -14.46 19.83 9.63
N THR A 638 -14.54 20.52 10.76
CA THR A 638 -13.81 20.21 11.99
C THR A 638 -14.65 20.52 13.23
N ILE A 639 -14.18 20.10 14.40
CA ILE A 639 -14.80 20.33 15.71
C ILE A 639 -13.84 21.19 16.53
N LEU A 640 -14.32 22.34 17.01
CA LEU A 640 -13.54 23.29 17.81
C LEU A 640 -13.54 22.92 19.31
N GLY A 641 -12.71 23.62 20.10
CA GLY A 641 -12.56 23.39 21.55
C GLY A 641 -13.81 23.70 22.39
N ASP A 642 -14.78 24.46 21.88
CA ASP A 642 -16.09 24.62 22.53
C ASP A 642 -17.08 23.49 22.19
N GLY A 643 -16.74 22.61 21.24
CA GLY A 643 -17.60 21.58 20.68
C GLY A 643 -18.45 22.04 19.49
N SER A 644 -18.29 23.28 19.01
CA SER A 644 -18.92 23.76 17.78
C SER A 644 -18.29 23.12 16.54
N VAL A 645 -19.04 23.11 15.43
CA VAL A 645 -18.56 22.65 14.13
C VAL A 645 -18.13 23.86 13.31
N ALA A 646 -16.91 23.82 12.77
CA ALA A 646 -16.41 24.84 11.85
C ALA A 646 -16.19 24.25 10.44
N LEU A 647 -16.48 25.05 9.42
CA LEU A 647 -16.49 24.62 8.02
C LEU A 647 -15.18 25.03 7.33
N ILE A 648 -14.50 24.06 6.71
CA ILE A 648 -13.21 24.29 6.04
C ILE A 648 -13.47 24.72 4.59
N VAL A 649 -13.02 25.92 4.25
CA VAL A 649 -13.34 26.57 2.97
C VAL A 649 -12.43 26.09 1.86
N ASP A 650 -13.01 25.64 0.74
CA ASP A 650 -12.29 25.43 -0.52
C ASP A 650 -12.11 26.80 -1.21
N VAL A 651 -10.91 27.36 -1.03
CA VAL A 651 -10.47 28.64 -1.60
C VAL A 651 -10.57 28.68 -3.13
N SER A 652 -10.50 27.52 -3.80
CA SER A 652 -10.55 27.41 -5.27
C SER A 652 -11.99 27.38 -5.78
N ALA A 653 -12.85 26.58 -5.15
CA ALA A 653 -14.28 26.53 -5.47
C ALA A 653 -14.99 27.84 -5.12
N LEU A 654 -14.64 28.49 -4.00
CA LEU A 654 -15.26 29.75 -3.55
C LEU A 654 -15.17 30.87 -4.59
N GLN A 655 -14.02 31.00 -5.28
CA GLN A 655 -13.84 31.98 -6.36
C GLN A 655 -14.75 31.69 -7.57
N SER A 656 -14.96 30.41 -7.89
CA SER A 656 -15.84 29.99 -8.99
C SER A 656 -17.30 30.25 -8.66
N LEU A 657 -17.73 29.88 -7.45
CA LEU A 657 -19.10 30.10 -6.95
C LEU A 657 -19.50 31.57 -6.90
N ASN A 658 -18.58 32.45 -6.50
CA ASN A 658 -18.85 33.89 -6.49
C ASN A 658 -19.15 34.44 -7.91
N ARG A 659 -18.59 33.82 -8.96
CA ARG A 659 -18.91 34.15 -10.35
C ARG A 659 -20.24 33.53 -10.80
N GLU A 660 -20.48 32.25 -10.52
CA GLU A 660 -21.72 31.56 -10.91
C GLU A 660 -22.96 32.19 -10.27
N GLN A 661 -22.94 32.46 -8.96
CA GLN A 661 -24.02 33.14 -8.23
C GLN A 661 -24.29 34.56 -8.76
N ARG A 662 -23.29 35.23 -9.36
CA ARG A 662 -23.42 36.57 -9.97
C ARG A 662 -23.76 36.56 -11.46
N LEU A 663 -23.66 35.42 -12.15
CA LEU A 663 -24.09 35.25 -13.54
C LEU A 663 -25.54 34.78 -13.66
N ALA A 664 -26.03 34.01 -12.68
CA ALA A 664 -27.43 33.54 -12.62
C ALA A 664 -28.50 34.66 -12.67
N PRO A 665 -28.32 35.86 -12.05
CA PRO A 665 -29.33 36.93 -12.10
C PRO A 665 -29.37 37.70 -13.43
N THR A 666 -28.36 37.52 -14.30
CA THR A 666 -28.16 38.33 -15.51
C THR A 666 -28.75 37.69 -16.77
N ALA A 667 -29.45 36.55 -16.61
CA ALA A 667 -30.00 35.73 -17.69
C ALA A 667 -31.52 35.51 -17.59
N ALA A 668 -32.22 36.36 -16.82
CA ALA A 668 -33.66 36.31 -16.54
C ALA A 668 -34.37 37.63 -16.91
#